data_AF-I3IG81-F1
#
_entry.id   AF-I3IG81-F1
#
_cell.length_a   1.000
_cell.length_b   1.000
_cell.length_c   1.000
_cell.angle_alpha   90.00
_cell.angle_beta   90.00
_cell.angle_gamma   90.00
#
_symmetry.space_group_name_H-M   'P 1'
#
loop_
_entity.id
_entity.type
_entity.pdbx_description
1 polymer ?
#
loop_
_entity_poly.entity_id
_entity_poly.type
_entity_poly.pdbx_seq_one_letter_code
_entity_poly.pdbx_strand_id
1 'polypeptide(L)'
;MVTDLRQLVIQLLACTTAGEAKPIVDELVRRLCAITGLELHPSLFLDEHATVTAQGKAVSPTTAAQCAEDVQRTRIFMQGVYAAIQQKLQHHNHQVNHQAIDVLYAGTGPFGLLLIPLLPLLDARQLRVTLLDIHPESLTKLQRLIDFLDVSNFIVQAECADACEWQSAKKFDLIISETMRQGLIQEPQVSIFSHLQQFLKADGWLIPEIIRLNLWLSAGAFPAGNECKNPDVHLGSVFQLDKTTAMQLGNGDTACAQGSLLVPDYDLLLQDLKLTTFIQVFGAYQLHDNQSQLTLPLYERNARVLPNSVLHFRYALGVYPQCVFTYEKLPELTDCALPDSLEKNSQGIYHVKRLWHKIQLRKQANSSAAARQQLTAVPDSEWLLDRILLDQLGVGLEPAMQQLYSARTLVDIEYWLASANAGTLAPQQVERTNSAILNFIENKHEALKPEFGLPLNDEQLAHWDEQGYLIVPGVLAASESAAARAAIWDFLGMHEHDPASWYQSSAQMKKIMVQLFAHPAFEVARRSDYIRRIFQQLWQREDLVMTTDRVGFNPPETDRWQFPGPGMHWDVELTAPVPFGTQALIYLTDVAEHQGAFCCVPGFHKKIDRWLAAQPEGIDLQQQDWTQWPVKPIAAKAGDLIIWHQALPHGSSPNRADFPRMVQYLNMYR
;
A
#
# COMPACT_ATOMS: atom_id res chain seq x y z
N MET A 1 -41.54 -5.60 30.50
CA MET A 1 -40.15 -5.22 30.14
C MET A 1 -39.11 -6.22 30.65
N VAL A 2 -39.15 -6.68 31.91
CA VAL A 2 -38.24 -7.75 32.41
C VAL A 2 -38.40 -9.07 31.65
N THR A 3 -39.65 -9.51 31.41
CA THR A 3 -39.96 -10.69 30.59
C THR A 3 -39.39 -10.62 29.17
N ASP A 4 -39.24 -9.40 28.64
CA ASP A 4 -38.74 -9.13 27.29
C ASP A 4 -37.22 -9.27 27.22
N LEU A 5 -36.49 -8.72 28.20
CA LEU A 5 -35.04 -8.93 28.34
C LEU A 5 -34.69 -10.40 28.54
N ARG A 6 -35.45 -11.11 29.38
CA ARG A 6 -35.27 -12.55 29.59
C ARG A 6 -35.38 -13.33 28.27
N GLN A 7 -36.33 -12.96 27.40
CA GLN A 7 -36.50 -13.61 26.09
C GLN A 7 -35.34 -13.30 25.14
N LEU A 8 -34.86 -12.05 25.09
CA LEU A 8 -33.68 -11.69 24.29
C LEU A 8 -32.45 -12.51 24.70
N VAL A 9 -32.23 -12.68 26.00
CA VAL A 9 -31.12 -13.48 26.51
C VAL A 9 -31.27 -14.96 26.12
N ILE A 10 -32.47 -15.55 26.24
CA ILE A 10 -32.73 -16.93 25.78
C ILE A 10 -32.46 -17.09 24.29
N GLN A 11 -32.91 -16.12 23.47
CA GLN A 11 -32.67 -16.12 22.03
C GLN A 11 -31.17 -16.02 21.71
N LEU A 12 -30.45 -15.13 22.40
CA LEU A 12 -29.01 -14.97 22.24
C LEU A 12 -28.25 -16.26 22.57
N LEU A 13 -28.65 -16.95 23.64
CA LEU A 13 -28.06 -18.23 24.03
C LEU A 13 -28.26 -19.32 22.98
N ALA A 14 -29.31 -19.24 22.16
CA ALA A 14 -29.61 -20.18 21.08
C ALA A 14 -28.95 -19.83 19.73
N CYS A 15 -28.41 -18.61 19.56
CA CYS A 15 -27.82 -18.18 18.29
C CYS A 15 -26.54 -18.95 17.93
N THR A 16 -26.42 -19.35 16.67
CA THR A 16 -25.26 -20.08 16.13
C THR A 16 -24.33 -19.20 15.30
N THR A 17 -24.81 -18.06 14.78
CA THR A 17 -24.01 -17.10 14.00
C THR A 17 -24.08 -15.66 14.53
N ALA A 18 -23.13 -14.80 14.11
CA ALA A 18 -23.19 -13.36 14.38
C ALA A 18 -24.43 -12.70 13.76
N GLY A 19 -24.81 -13.12 12.55
CA GLY A 19 -25.93 -12.52 11.82
C GLY A 19 -27.25 -12.73 12.54
N GLU A 20 -27.46 -13.92 13.11
CA GLU A 20 -28.62 -14.22 13.97
C GLU A 20 -28.62 -13.37 15.25
N ALA A 21 -27.45 -13.20 15.87
CA ALA A 21 -27.32 -12.51 17.14
C ALA A 21 -27.38 -10.98 17.02
N LYS A 22 -26.98 -10.37 15.90
CA LYS A 22 -26.94 -8.91 15.71
C LYS A 22 -28.23 -8.20 16.16
N PRO A 23 -29.42 -8.52 15.63
CA PRO A 23 -30.65 -7.82 16.03
C PRO A 23 -30.99 -8.01 17.51
N ILE A 24 -30.63 -9.17 18.09
CA ILE A 24 -30.88 -9.48 19.50
C ILE A 24 -29.92 -8.69 20.40
N VAL A 25 -28.64 -8.62 20.05
CA VAL A 25 -27.62 -7.85 20.78
C VAL A 25 -27.95 -6.36 20.71
N ASP A 26 -28.29 -5.82 19.54
CA ASP A 26 -28.67 -4.41 19.41
C ASP A 26 -29.84 -4.04 20.33
N GLU A 27 -30.88 -4.87 20.34
CA GLU A 27 -32.06 -4.65 21.17
C GLU A 27 -31.77 -4.85 22.66
N LEU A 28 -30.93 -5.84 23.01
CA LEU A 28 -30.45 -6.06 24.37
C LEU A 28 -29.68 -4.83 24.87
N VAL A 29 -28.68 -4.36 24.13
CA VAL A 29 -27.85 -3.20 24.49
C VAL A 29 -28.71 -1.95 24.61
N ARG A 30 -29.62 -1.70 23.66
CA ARG A 30 -30.54 -0.55 23.71
C ARG A 30 -31.36 -0.54 25.00
N ARG A 31 -31.83 -1.71 25.45
CA ARG A 31 -32.60 -1.82 26.71
C ARG A 31 -31.74 -1.67 27.95
N LEU A 32 -30.53 -2.24 27.95
CA LEU A 32 -29.57 -2.05 29.03
C LEU A 32 -29.22 -0.57 29.21
N CYS A 33 -29.02 0.17 28.10
CA CYS A 33 -28.84 1.62 28.13
C CYS A 33 -30.03 2.35 28.73
N ALA A 34 -31.26 2.01 28.29
CA ALA A 34 -32.48 2.64 28.78
C ALA A 34 -32.69 2.44 30.30
N ILE A 35 -32.36 1.25 30.83
CA ILE A 35 -32.51 0.93 32.26
C ILE A 35 -31.45 1.65 33.10
N THR A 36 -30.21 1.64 32.63
CA THR A 36 -29.10 2.27 33.36
C THR A 36 -29.09 3.79 33.23
N GLY A 37 -29.76 4.33 32.21
CA GLY A 37 -29.70 5.74 31.83
C GLY A 37 -28.34 6.12 31.25
N LEU A 38 -27.66 5.18 30.58
CA LEU A 38 -26.35 5.38 29.97
C LEU A 38 -26.52 5.79 28.50
N GLU A 39 -25.86 6.87 28.10
CA GLU A 39 -25.75 7.28 26.70
C GLU A 39 -24.49 6.65 26.08
N LEU A 40 -24.68 5.74 25.12
CA LEU A 40 -23.58 4.93 24.58
C LEU A 40 -22.67 5.70 23.61
N HIS A 41 -23.26 6.66 22.87
CA HIS A 41 -22.59 7.45 21.82
C HIS A 41 -22.86 8.95 22.01
N PRO A 42 -22.29 9.60 23.04
CA PRO A 42 -22.47 11.04 23.24
C PRO A 42 -21.80 11.84 22.11
N SER A 43 -22.35 13.02 21.79
CA SER A 43 -21.90 13.85 20.66
C SER A 43 -20.43 14.29 20.72
N LEU A 44 -19.84 14.32 21.92
CA LEU A 44 -18.42 14.55 22.19
C LEU A 44 -17.99 13.48 23.20
N PHE A 45 -17.13 12.55 22.78
CA PHE A 45 -16.61 11.50 23.64
C PHE A 45 -15.08 11.57 23.73
N LEU A 46 -14.58 11.78 24.94
CA LEU A 46 -13.19 11.57 25.32
C LEU A 46 -13.21 10.62 26.53
N ASP A 47 -12.37 9.59 26.52
CA ASP A 47 -12.29 8.55 27.56
C ASP A 47 -11.56 9.08 28.83
N GLU A 48 -11.98 10.25 29.33
CA GLU A 48 -11.35 10.99 30.43
C GLU A 48 -11.59 10.36 31.81
N HIS A 49 -12.61 9.49 31.92
CA HIS A 49 -12.97 8.80 33.17
C HIS A 49 -12.36 7.40 33.28
N ALA A 50 -11.35 7.08 32.48
CA ALA A 50 -10.58 5.85 32.64
C ALA A 50 -9.61 5.96 33.83
N THR A 51 -9.40 4.84 34.52
CA THR A 51 -8.46 4.75 35.65
C THR A 51 -7.18 4.03 35.20
N VAL A 52 -6.03 4.70 35.29
CA VAL A 52 -4.71 4.07 35.06
C VAL A 52 -4.21 3.49 36.39
N THR A 53 -4.05 2.17 36.45
CA THR A 53 -3.51 1.46 37.62
C THR A 53 -2.05 1.10 37.39
N ALA A 54 -1.40 0.52 38.41
CA ALA A 54 -0.05 -0.02 38.27
C ALA A 54 0.03 -1.22 37.29
N GLN A 55 -1.12 -1.80 36.92
CA GLN A 55 -1.24 -3.07 36.20
C GLN A 55 -1.94 -2.95 34.85
N GLY A 56 -2.34 -1.74 34.45
CA GLY A 56 -3.00 -1.46 33.18
C GLY A 56 -4.00 -0.32 33.28
N LYS A 57 -4.67 -0.03 32.17
CA LYS A 57 -5.77 0.92 32.09
C LYS A 57 -7.10 0.20 32.28
N ALA A 58 -7.88 0.60 33.27
CA ALA A 58 -9.31 0.28 33.33
C ALA A 58 -10.08 1.36 32.55
N VAL A 59 -10.76 0.97 31.47
CA VAL A 59 -11.49 1.91 30.59
C VAL A 59 -12.68 2.56 31.31
N SER A 60 -13.13 3.73 30.86
CA SER A 60 -14.28 4.40 31.48
C SER A 60 -15.57 3.57 31.40
N PRO A 61 -16.58 3.85 32.25
CA PRO A 61 -17.87 3.17 32.20
C PRO A 61 -18.53 3.18 30.81
N THR A 62 -18.43 4.29 30.06
CA THR A 62 -18.99 4.40 28.70
C THR A 62 -18.24 3.51 27.72
N THR A 63 -16.91 3.52 27.72
CA THR A 63 -16.10 2.62 26.87
C THR A 63 -16.39 1.15 27.21
N ALA A 64 -16.51 0.81 28.50
CA ALA A 64 -16.90 -0.53 28.93
C ALA A 64 -18.31 -0.92 28.44
N ALA A 65 -19.24 0.03 28.37
CA ALA A 65 -20.58 -0.20 27.82
C ALA A 65 -20.56 -0.44 26.31
N GLN A 66 -19.72 0.29 25.56
CA GLN A 66 -19.58 0.16 24.10
C GLN A 66 -19.09 -1.22 23.68
N CYS A 67 -18.34 -1.93 24.54
CA CYS A 67 -17.96 -3.32 24.33
C CYS A 67 -19.15 -4.25 24.06
N ALA A 68 -20.35 -3.91 24.55
CA ALA A 68 -21.56 -4.69 24.34
C ALA A 68 -22.06 -4.67 22.88
N GLU A 69 -21.63 -3.71 22.06
CA GLU A 69 -21.97 -3.64 20.63
C GLU A 69 -21.18 -4.64 19.78
N ASP A 70 -20.10 -5.22 20.31
CA ASP A 70 -19.42 -6.33 19.67
C ASP A 70 -20.28 -7.60 19.81
N VAL A 71 -20.99 -7.91 18.73
CA VAL A 71 -21.98 -9.00 18.67
C VAL A 71 -21.36 -10.36 18.98
N GLN A 72 -20.21 -10.67 18.39
CA GLN A 72 -19.59 -11.98 18.57
C GLN A 72 -19.01 -12.11 19.97
N ARG A 73 -18.34 -11.06 20.48
CA ARG A 73 -17.88 -10.99 21.87
C ARG A 73 -19.04 -11.24 22.82
N THR A 74 -20.10 -10.45 22.73
CA THR A 74 -21.25 -10.52 23.63
C THR A 74 -21.91 -11.90 23.59
N ARG A 75 -22.18 -12.43 22.40
CA ARG A 75 -22.80 -13.74 22.21
C ARG A 75 -21.97 -14.87 22.83
N ILE A 76 -20.70 -14.99 22.42
CA ILE A 76 -19.85 -16.11 22.81
C ILE A 76 -19.50 -16.04 24.31
N PHE A 77 -19.26 -14.84 24.85
CA PHE A 77 -19.01 -14.71 26.29
C PHE A 77 -20.24 -15.04 27.14
N MET A 78 -21.43 -14.53 26.80
CA MET A 78 -22.64 -14.84 27.56
C MET A 78 -23.00 -16.33 27.45
N GLN A 79 -22.85 -16.95 26.29
CA GLN A 79 -23.05 -18.39 26.11
C GLN A 79 -22.04 -19.21 26.92
N GLY A 80 -20.75 -18.84 26.88
CA GLY A 80 -19.70 -19.52 27.63
C GLY A 80 -19.87 -19.41 29.14
N VAL A 81 -20.19 -18.22 29.67
CA VAL A 81 -20.48 -18.02 31.10
C VAL A 81 -21.70 -18.84 31.54
N TYR A 82 -22.78 -18.81 30.75
CA TYR A 82 -23.97 -19.60 31.06
C TYR A 82 -23.66 -21.10 31.09
N ALA A 83 -22.92 -21.61 30.10
CA ALA A 83 -22.51 -23.01 30.04
C ALA A 83 -21.62 -23.41 31.22
N ALA A 84 -20.67 -22.56 31.61
CA ALA A 84 -19.81 -22.80 32.78
C ALA A 84 -20.63 -22.90 34.07
N ILE A 85 -21.59 -22.00 34.28
CA ILE A 85 -22.48 -22.05 35.44
C ILE A 85 -23.31 -23.34 35.44
N GLN A 86 -23.94 -23.67 34.32
CA GLN A 86 -24.76 -24.88 34.20
C GLN A 86 -23.96 -26.15 34.49
N GLN A 87 -22.74 -26.25 33.94
CA GLN A 87 -21.88 -27.41 34.19
C GLN A 87 -21.45 -27.50 35.66
N LYS A 88 -21.13 -26.38 36.30
CA LYS A 88 -20.75 -26.37 37.73
C LYS A 88 -21.93 -26.76 38.62
N LEU A 89 -23.14 -26.28 38.32
CA LEU A 89 -24.37 -26.65 39.01
C LEU A 89 -24.68 -28.15 38.88
N GLN A 90 -24.51 -28.72 37.69
CA GLN A 90 -24.67 -30.16 37.46
C GLN A 90 -23.71 -30.99 38.31
N HIS A 91 -22.42 -30.62 38.35
CA HIS A 91 -21.43 -31.30 39.20
C HIS A 91 -21.77 -31.22 40.69
N HIS A 92 -22.27 -30.07 41.17
CA HIS A 92 -22.66 -29.87 42.57
C HIS A 92 -23.92 -30.65 42.99
N ASN A 93 -24.91 -30.78 42.11
CA ASN A 93 -26.13 -31.55 42.40
C ASN A 93 -25.85 -33.05 42.64
N HIS A 94 -24.71 -33.57 42.20
CA HIS A 94 -24.27 -34.94 42.46
C HIS A 94 -23.51 -35.11 43.79
N GLN A 95 -23.25 -34.02 44.56
CA GLN A 95 -22.58 -34.06 45.85
C GLN A 95 -23.57 -34.07 47.04
N VAL A 96 -23.24 -34.82 48.09
CA VAL A 96 -24.12 -35.11 49.25
C VAL A 96 -24.49 -33.85 50.08
N ASN A 97 -23.70 -32.78 49.99
CA ASN A 97 -23.99 -31.48 50.61
C ASN A 97 -24.21 -30.43 49.51
N HIS A 98 -25.48 -30.14 49.20
CA HIS A 98 -25.87 -29.14 48.21
C HIS A 98 -25.55 -27.72 48.69
N GLN A 99 -24.33 -27.25 48.43
CA GLN A 99 -23.95 -25.84 48.62
C GLN A 99 -24.08 -25.07 47.30
N ALA A 100 -24.63 -23.86 47.38
CA ALA A 100 -24.65 -22.91 46.28
C ALA A 100 -23.24 -22.64 45.75
N ILE A 101 -23.10 -22.52 44.44
CA ILE A 101 -21.82 -22.16 43.81
C ILE A 101 -21.55 -20.67 43.99
N ASP A 102 -20.28 -20.32 44.14
CA ASP A 102 -19.81 -18.96 44.37
C ASP A 102 -19.11 -18.42 43.14
N VAL A 103 -19.63 -17.31 42.60
CA VAL A 103 -19.09 -16.66 41.39
C VAL A 103 -18.57 -15.28 41.75
N LEU A 104 -17.32 -15.02 41.39
CA LEU A 104 -16.74 -13.69 41.40
C LEU A 104 -16.75 -13.14 39.97
N TYR A 105 -17.26 -11.94 39.77
CA TYR A 105 -17.17 -11.24 38.49
C TYR A 105 -16.47 -9.90 38.69
N ALA A 106 -15.26 -9.80 38.15
CA ALA A 106 -14.42 -8.62 38.20
C ALA A 106 -14.43 -7.86 36.87
N GLY A 107 -14.44 -6.53 36.94
CA GLY A 107 -14.56 -5.68 35.76
C GLY A 107 -15.96 -5.75 35.17
N THR A 108 -16.98 -5.54 36.00
CA THR A 108 -18.38 -5.74 35.60
C THR A 108 -18.85 -4.76 34.52
N GLY A 109 -18.28 -3.56 34.48
CA GLY A 109 -18.82 -2.44 33.74
C GLY A 109 -20.22 -2.04 34.24
N PRO A 110 -20.88 -1.08 33.57
CA PRO A 110 -22.18 -0.59 33.99
C PRO A 110 -23.33 -1.59 33.79
N PHE A 111 -23.11 -2.65 33.00
CA PHE A 111 -24.13 -3.65 32.68
C PHE A 111 -23.94 -4.99 33.40
N GLY A 112 -22.75 -5.30 33.93
CA GLY A 112 -22.43 -6.67 34.34
C GLY A 112 -22.76 -7.68 33.23
N LEU A 113 -22.44 -7.29 31.99
CA LEU A 113 -23.03 -7.84 30.75
C LEU A 113 -22.98 -9.36 30.68
N LEU A 114 -21.88 -9.94 31.15
CA LEU A 114 -21.60 -11.36 30.98
C LEU A 114 -22.39 -12.26 31.93
N LEU A 115 -22.95 -11.72 33.02
CA LEU A 115 -23.58 -12.51 34.08
C LEU A 115 -24.97 -12.00 34.47
N ILE A 116 -25.13 -10.69 34.67
CA ILE A 116 -26.34 -10.11 35.27
C ILE A 116 -27.60 -10.38 34.43
N PRO A 117 -27.57 -10.23 33.09
CA PRO A 117 -28.72 -10.58 32.26
C PRO A 117 -29.07 -12.09 32.27
N LEU A 118 -28.13 -12.97 32.68
CA LEU A 118 -28.35 -14.42 32.76
C LEU A 118 -29.05 -14.84 34.06
N LEU A 119 -28.91 -14.06 35.14
CA LEU A 119 -29.44 -14.43 36.47
C LEU A 119 -30.94 -14.75 36.49
N PRO A 120 -31.83 -14.07 35.74
CA PRO A 120 -33.25 -14.43 35.67
C PRO A 120 -33.54 -15.83 35.09
N LEU A 121 -32.54 -16.50 34.52
CA LEU A 121 -32.63 -17.88 34.01
C LEU A 121 -32.16 -18.93 35.03
N LEU A 122 -31.67 -18.50 36.19
CA LEU A 122 -31.03 -19.34 37.20
C LEU A 122 -31.82 -19.33 38.52
N ASP A 123 -31.42 -20.17 39.48
CA ASP A 123 -32.00 -20.24 40.82
C ASP A 123 -31.07 -19.61 41.87
N ALA A 124 -31.54 -18.57 42.56
CA ALA A 124 -30.80 -17.84 43.58
C ALA A 124 -30.40 -18.73 44.79
N ARG A 125 -31.06 -19.87 44.98
CA ARG A 125 -30.70 -20.85 46.03
C ARG A 125 -29.43 -21.63 45.69
N GLN A 126 -29.05 -21.67 44.42
CA GLN A 126 -27.92 -22.47 43.93
C GLN A 126 -26.71 -21.62 43.52
N LEU A 127 -26.85 -20.29 43.48
CA LEU A 127 -25.81 -19.38 42.99
C LEU A 127 -25.70 -18.14 43.87
N ARG A 128 -24.45 -17.78 44.22
CA ARG A 128 -24.09 -16.56 44.95
C ARG A 128 -23.05 -15.78 44.17
N VAL A 129 -23.27 -14.48 44.00
CA VAL A 129 -22.44 -13.62 43.15
C VAL A 129 -21.76 -12.52 43.97
N THR A 130 -20.48 -12.29 43.71
CA THR A 130 -19.69 -11.16 44.19
C THR A 130 -19.23 -10.35 42.99
N LEU A 131 -19.47 -9.05 43.00
CA LEU A 131 -19.24 -8.14 41.87
C LEU A 131 -18.15 -7.14 42.23
N LEU A 132 -17.15 -6.98 41.37
CA LEU A 132 -16.08 -5.99 41.53
C LEU A 132 -16.02 -5.07 40.32
N ASP A 133 -15.96 -3.75 40.57
CA ASP A 133 -15.62 -2.76 39.56
C ASP A 133 -14.77 -1.67 40.19
N ILE A 134 -13.85 -1.08 39.44
CA ILE A 134 -13.03 0.03 39.95
C ILE A 134 -13.78 1.35 39.91
N HIS A 135 -14.84 1.47 39.09
CA HIS A 135 -15.59 2.70 38.93
C HIS A 135 -16.91 2.68 39.73
N PRO A 136 -17.12 3.62 40.67
CA PRO A 136 -18.36 3.69 41.45
C PRO A 136 -19.59 4.01 40.58
N GLU A 137 -19.38 4.71 39.45
CA GLU A 137 -20.43 4.98 38.47
C GLU A 137 -20.95 3.70 37.81
N SER A 138 -20.05 2.78 37.43
CA SER A 138 -20.42 1.46 36.90
C SER A 138 -21.30 0.71 37.88
N LEU A 139 -20.90 0.65 39.16
CA LEU A 139 -21.67 -0.04 40.20
C LEU A 139 -23.04 0.60 40.44
N THR A 140 -23.14 1.93 40.38
CA THR A 140 -24.43 2.63 40.52
C THR A 140 -25.40 2.26 39.40
N LYS A 141 -24.90 2.20 38.16
CA LYS A 141 -25.70 1.80 36.98
C LYS A 141 -26.06 0.32 37.04
N LEU A 142 -25.10 -0.52 37.42
CA LEU A 142 -25.27 -1.95 37.61
C LEU A 142 -26.34 -2.25 38.67
N GLN A 143 -26.35 -1.52 39.80
CA GLN A 143 -27.38 -1.67 40.83
C GLN A 143 -28.80 -1.42 40.30
N ARG A 144 -28.99 -0.40 39.44
CA ARG A 144 -30.29 -0.16 38.78
C ARG A 144 -30.75 -1.34 37.95
N LEU A 145 -29.81 -2.01 37.27
CA LEU A 145 -30.13 -3.20 36.48
C LEU A 145 -30.44 -4.41 37.36
N ILE A 146 -29.71 -4.60 38.46
CA ILE A 146 -29.96 -5.65 39.46
C ILE A 146 -31.37 -5.50 40.04
N ASP A 147 -31.75 -4.28 40.44
CA ASP A 147 -33.07 -3.97 40.98
C ASP A 147 -34.16 -4.16 39.93
N PHE A 148 -33.93 -3.70 38.69
CA PHE A 148 -34.89 -3.83 37.60
C PHE A 148 -35.17 -5.28 37.23
N LEU A 149 -34.15 -6.14 37.23
CA LEU A 149 -34.28 -7.56 36.91
C LEU A 149 -34.77 -8.40 38.09
N ASP A 150 -34.90 -7.81 39.29
CA ASP A 150 -35.26 -8.49 40.54
C ASP A 150 -34.30 -9.65 40.88
N VAL A 151 -32.99 -9.40 40.74
CA VAL A 151 -31.93 -10.40 40.95
C VAL A 151 -31.04 -10.11 42.16
N SER A 152 -31.46 -9.20 43.05
CA SER A 152 -30.71 -8.83 44.26
C SER A 152 -30.44 -10.03 45.18
N ASN A 153 -31.31 -11.04 45.19
CA ASN A 153 -31.15 -12.26 45.98
C ASN A 153 -29.95 -13.13 45.57
N PHE A 154 -29.40 -12.94 44.37
CA PHE A 154 -28.16 -13.61 43.94
C PHE A 154 -26.90 -12.89 44.46
N ILE A 155 -27.00 -11.58 44.73
CA ILE A 155 -25.85 -10.72 44.96
C ILE A 155 -25.51 -10.72 46.44
N VAL A 156 -24.35 -11.30 46.78
CA VAL A 156 -23.81 -11.26 48.14
C VAL A 156 -23.19 -9.90 48.43
N GLN A 157 -22.45 -9.37 47.45
CA GLN A 157 -21.73 -8.11 47.59
C GLN A 157 -21.39 -7.51 46.23
N ALA A 158 -21.41 -6.18 46.15
CA ALA A 158 -20.85 -5.41 45.05
C ALA A 158 -19.87 -4.38 45.63
N GLU A 159 -18.60 -4.42 45.19
CA GLU A 159 -17.52 -3.61 45.78
C GLU A 159 -16.83 -2.73 44.73
N CYS A 160 -16.58 -1.48 45.13
CA CYS A 160 -15.74 -0.56 44.37
C CYS A 160 -14.27 -0.84 44.72
N ALA A 161 -13.58 -1.64 43.91
CA ALA A 161 -12.23 -2.09 44.22
C ALA A 161 -11.39 -2.35 42.95
N ASP A 162 -10.07 -2.21 43.08
CA ASP A 162 -9.14 -2.70 42.08
C ASP A 162 -9.03 -4.23 42.19
N ALA A 163 -9.48 -4.93 41.16
CA ALA A 163 -9.45 -6.38 41.06
C ALA A 163 -8.02 -6.95 41.09
N CYS A 164 -6.99 -6.16 40.80
CA CYS A 164 -5.60 -6.58 40.92
C CYS A 164 -5.06 -6.57 42.36
N GLU A 165 -5.76 -5.96 43.31
CA GLU A 165 -5.32 -5.83 44.71
C GLU A 165 -6.34 -6.39 45.72
N TRP A 166 -7.58 -6.61 45.27
CA TRP A 166 -8.70 -7.03 46.10
C TRP A 166 -8.44 -8.32 46.88
N GLN A 167 -8.94 -8.40 48.12
CA GLN A 167 -8.68 -9.50 49.04
C GLN A 167 -9.97 -10.18 49.48
N SER A 168 -9.94 -11.51 49.61
CA SER A 168 -11.07 -12.29 50.11
C SER A 168 -10.64 -13.50 50.94
N ALA A 169 -11.34 -13.73 52.05
CA ALA A 169 -11.22 -14.97 52.81
C ALA A 169 -11.97 -16.14 52.14
N LYS A 170 -12.90 -15.84 51.24
CA LYS A 170 -13.75 -16.81 50.54
C LYS A 170 -13.08 -17.28 49.24
N LYS A 171 -13.31 -18.56 48.90
CA LYS A 171 -12.93 -19.14 47.61
C LYS A 171 -14.13 -19.26 46.67
N PHE A 172 -13.90 -19.15 45.37
CA PHE A 172 -14.92 -19.11 44.33
C PHE A 172 -14.86 -20.33 43.41
N ASP A 173 -16.02 -20.77 42.94
CA ASP A 173 -16.19 -21.83 41.95
C ASP A 173 -15.89 -21.32 40.55
N LEU A 174 -16.28 -20.08 40.23
CA LEU A 174 -15.95 -19.41 38.99
C LEU A 174 -15.44 -17.99 39.27
N ILE A 175 -14.42 -17.57 38.54
CA ILE A 175 -13.96 -16.18 38.48
C ILE A 175 -14.06 -15.72 37.03
N ILE A 176 -14.86 -14.68 36.79
CA ILE A 176 -15.12 -14.10 35.48
C ILE A 176 -14.40 -12.76 35.41
N SER A 177 -13.63 -12.52 34.35
CA SER A 177 -13.15 -11.18 33.98
C SER A 177 -12.93 -11.11 32.48
N GLU A 178 -13.37 -10.01 31.90
CA GLU A 178 -13.13 -9.65 30.51
C GLU A 178 -12.76 -8.15 30.49
N THR A 179 -11.62 -7.85 31.10
CA THR A 179 -11.02 -6.50 31.18
C THR A 179 -9.81 -6.49 30.26
N MET A 180 -10.05 -6.70 28.96
CA MET A 180 -9.01 -6.99 27.97
C MET A 180 -9.24 -6.28 26.64
N ARG A 181 -8.12 -6.08 25.94
CA ARG A 181 -8.05 -5.67 24.54
C ARG A 181 -7.37 -6.75 23.69
N GLN A 182 -7.46 -6.64 22.36
CA GLN A 182 -6.71 -7.54 21.48
C GLN A 182 -5.22 -7.56 21.81
N GLY A 183 -4.56 -8.71 21.68
CA GLY A 183 -3.15 -8.89 22.03
C GLY A 183 -2.86 -8.78 23.53
N LEU A 184 -3.89 -8.72 24.39
CA LEU A 184 -3.77 -8.44 25.82
C LEU A 184 -2.97 -7.16 26.08
N ILE A 185 -3.15 -6.14 25.23
CA ILE A 185 -2.47 -4.85 25.40
C ILE A 185 -3.28 -3.92 26.32
N GLN A 186 -2.59 -3.03 27.02
CA GLN A 186 -3.14 -1.90 27.80
C GLN A 186 -3.99 -2.26 29.02
N GLU A 187 -4.93 -3.20 28.93
CA GLU A 187 -5.89 -3.54 29.99
C GLU A 187 -5.39 -4.68 30.90
N PRO A 188 -5.75 -4.69 32.20
CA PRO A 188 -5.11 -5.50 33.23
C PRO A 188 -5.55 -6.98 33.32
N GLN A 189 -6.12 -7.58 32.27
CA GLN A 189 -6.64 -8.97 32.31
C GLN A 189 -5.66 -10.00 32.89
N VAL A 190 -4.39 -9.95 32.47
CA VAL A 190 -3.36 -10.89 32.94
C VAL A 190 -3.11 -10.70 34.43
N SER A 191 -3.01 -9.46 34.90
CA SER A 191 -2.80 -9.15 36.32
C SER A 191 -4.03 -9.48 37.17
N ILE A 192 -5.25 -9.25 36.67
CA ILE A 192 -6.49 -9.64 37.34
C ILE A 192 -6.52 -11.15 37.55
N PHE A 193 -6.26 -11.96 36.52
CA PHE A 193 -6.25 -13.41 36.67
C PHE A 193 -5.08 -13.92 37.53
N SER A 194 -3.89 -13.34 37.37
CA SER A 194 -2.71 -13.71 38.18
C SER A 194 -2.95 -13.47 39.67
N HIS A 195 -3.65 -12.39 40.01
CA HIS A 195 -4.02 -12.08 41.38
C HIS A 195 -5.21 -12.92 41.86
N LEU A 196 -6.36 -12.85 41.18
CA LEU A 196 -7.61 -13.44 41.66
C LEU A 196 -7.62 -14.96 41.66
N GLN A 197 -6.78 -15.63 40.85
CA GLN A 197 -6.69 -17.10 40.86
C GLN A 197 -6.42 -17.67 42.26
N GLN A 198 -5.76 -16.92 43.13
CA GLN A 198 -5.50 -17.36 44.50
C GLN A 198 -6.80 -17.59 45.28
N PHE A 199 -7.90 -16.90 44.92
CA PHE A 199 -9.23 -17.07 45.51
C PHE A 199 -10.07 -18.11 44.77
N LEU A 200 -9.53 -18.80 43.77
CA LEU A 200 -10.23 -19.87 43.06
C LEU A 200 -10.16 -21.17 43.86
N LYS A 201 -11.26 -21.94 43.85
CA LYS A 201 -11.25 -23.32 44.37
C LYS A 201 -10.37 -24.21 43.51
N ALA A 202 -9.89 -25.33 44.07
CA ALA A 202 -9.02 -26.28 43.37
C ALA A 202 -9.65 -26.79 42.06
N ASP A 203 -10.97 -27.03 42.06
CA ASP A 203 -11.77 -27.45 40.90
C ASP A 203 -12.52 -26.28 40.24
N GLY A 204 -12.23 -25.04 40.61
CA GLY A 204 -12.85 -23.84 40.05
C GLY A 204 -12.26 -23.45 38.69
N TRP A 205 -13.00 -22.62 37.96
CA TRP A 205 -12.66 -22.14 36.61
C TRP A 205 -12.45 -20.63 36.53
N LEU A 206 -11.45 -20.22 35.74
CA LEU A 206 -11.34 -18.86 35.23
C LEU A 206 -12.14 -18.77 33.94
N ILE A 207 -12.86 -17.68 33.73
CA ILE A 207 -13.62 -17.41 32.50
C ILE A 207 -13.19 -16.06 31.94
N PRO A 208 -12.53 -16.02 30.76
CA PRO A 208 -12.33 -17.12 29.82
C PRO A 208 -11.32 -18.19 30.29
N GLU A 209 -11.46 -19.42 29.81
CA GLU A 209 -10.56 -20.54 30.16
C GLU A 209 -9.15 -20.38 29.57
N ILE A 210 -9.08 -19.90 28.31
CA ILE A 210 -7.82 -19.73 27.57
C ILE A 210 -7.87 -18.44 26.76
N ILE A 211 -6.81 -17.64 26.86
CA ILE A 211 -6.48 -16.60 25.90
C ILE A 211 -5.10 -16.91 25.34
N ARG A 212 -4.96 -17.11 24.03
CA ARG A 212 -3.69 -17.45 23.38
C ARG A 212 -3.29 -16.38 22.37
N LEU A 213 -2.03 -15.98 22.42
CA LEU A 213 -1.41 -15.06 21.48
C LEU A 213 -0.46 -15.81 20.56
N ASN A 214 -0.67 -15.73 19.25
CA ASN A 214 0.19 -16.36 18.24
C ASN A 214 0.87 -15.32 17.37
N LEU A 215 2.12 -15.56 17.01
CA LEU A 215 2.93 -14.68 16.17
C LEU A 215 3.11 -15.28 14.77
N TRP A 216 3.07 -14.42 13.77
CA TRP A 216 3.16 -14.76 12.35
C TRP A 216 4.06 -13.76 11.62
N LEU A 217 4.71 -14.21 10.54
CA LEU A 217 5.24 -13.33 9.49
C LEU A 217 4.12 -13.06 8.49
N SER A 218 3.98 -11.79 8.07
CA SER A 218 2.88 -11.36 7.19
C SER A 218 3.33 -10.32 6.17
N ALA A 219 2.67 -10.32 5.00
CA ALA A 219 2.79 -9.25 4.00
C ALA A 219 1.91 -8.02 4.32
N GLY A 220 1.18 -8.06 5.45
CA GLY A 220 0.30 -6.99 5.91
C GLY A 220 -1.16 -7.17 5.48
N ALA A 221 -2.02 -6.29 6.01
CA ALA A 221 -3.44 -6.25 5.62
C ALA A 221 -3.61 -5.81 4.16
N PHE A 222 -4.18 -6.68 3.31
CA PHE A 222 -4.60 -6.33 1.95
C PHE A 222 -6.00 -5.69 1.98
N PRO A 223 -6.29 -4.71 1.11
CA PRO A 223 -7.66 -4.31 0.83
C PRO A 223 -8.47 -5.53 0.40
N ALA A 224 -9.69 -5.67 0.91
CA ALA A 224 -10.58 -6.77 0.56
C ALA A 224 -10.74 -6.87 -0.97
N GLY A 225 -10.36 -8.01 -1.55
CA GLY A 225 -10.51 -8.29 -2.99
C GLY A 225 -9.25 -8.78 -3.71
N ASN A 226 -8.05 -8.61 -3.13
CA ASN A 226 -6.83 -9.20 -3.68
C ASN A 226 -6.40 -10.41 -2.84
N GLU A 227 -6.58 -11.62 -3.38
CA GLU A 227 -6.00 -12.83 -2.81
C GLU A 227 -4.47 -12.68 -2.79
N CYS A 228 -3.86 -12.67 -1.59
CA CYS A 228 -2.42 -12.77 -1.47
C CYS A 228 -2.00 -14.17 -1.90
N LYS A 229 -1.16 -14.27 -2.93
CA LYS A 229 -0.58 -15.56 -3.37
C LYS A 229 0.31 -16.20 -2.31
N ASN A 230 0.74 -15.44 -1.29
CA ASN A 230 1.60 -15.91 -0.22
C ASN A 230 0.84 -15.97 1.12
N PRO A 231 0.65 -17.16 1.72
CA PRO A 231 0.05 -17.28 3.03
C PRO A 231 0.99 -16.74 4.13
N ASP A 232 0.43 -16.14 5.16
CA ASP A 232 1.18 -15.78 6.37
C ASP A 232 1.86 -17.03 6.97
N VAL A 233 3.06 -16.85 7.53
CA VAL A 233 3.84 -17.96 8.12
C VAL A 233 3.70 -17.94 9.63
N HIS A 234 3.16 -19.01 10.20
CA HIS A 234 3.03 -19.17 11.65
C HIS A 234 4.41 -19.39 12.30
N LEU A 235 4.80 -18.51 13.22
CA LEU A 235 6.03 -18.67 14.00
C LEU A 235 5.79 -19.48 15.28
N GLY A 236 4.65 -19.28 15.94
CA GLY A 236 4.29 -20.00 17.16
C GLY A 236 3.48 -19.20 18.17
N SER A 237 3.10 -19.84 19.27
CA SER A 237 2.43 -19.21 20.42
C SER A 237 3.46 -18.44 21.25
N VAL A 238 3.20 -17.15 21.51
CA VAL A 238 4.08 -16.28 22.30
C VAL A 238 3.57 -16.02 23.71
N PHE A 239 2.28 -16.29 23.97
CA PHE A 239 1.73 -16.23 25.33
C PHE A 239 0.41 -17.00 25.40
N GLN A 240 0.14 -17.65 26.54
CA GLN A 240 -1.16 -18.20 26.85
C GLN A 240 -1.52 -17.83 28.29
N LEU A 241 -2.70 -17.25 28.49
CA LEU A 241 -3.31 -17.05 29.79
C LEU A 241 -4.38 -18.11 30.02
N ASP A 242 -4.19 -18.93 31.03
CA ASP A 242 -5.10 -19.95 31.54
C ASP A 242 -4.91 -20.10 33.06
N LYS A 243 -5.61 -21.04 33.70
CA LYS A 243 -5.49 -21.27 35.15
C LYS A 243 -4.06 -21.56 35.60
N THR A 244 -3.28 -22.30 34.81
CA THR A 244 -1.92 -22.71 35.18
C THR A 244 -0.96 -21.54 35.12
N THR A 245 -0.98 -20.81 34.01
CA THR A 245 -0.11 -19.64 33.77
C THR A 245 -0.49 -18.47 34.66
N ALA A 246 -1.78 -18.25 34.94
CA ALA A 246 -2.21 -17.28 35.95
C ALA A 246 -1.66 -17.62 37.35
N MET A 247 -1.66 -18.90 37.74
CA MET A 247 -1.08 -19.33 39.01
C MET A 247 0.44 -19.16 39.06
N GLN A 248 1.15 -19.48 37.98
CA GLN A 248 2.60 -19.24 37.87
C GLN A 248 2.92 -17.75 38.03
N LEU A 249 2.24 -16.89 37.27
CA LEU A 249 2.44 -15.44 37.34
C LEU A 249 2.08 -14.87 38.71
N GLY A 250 0.99 -15.32 39.32
CA GLY A 250 0.59 -14.93 40.67
C GLY A 250 1.61 -15.30 41.75
N ASN A 251 2.38 -16.36 41.53
CA ASN A 251 3.49 -16.78 42.41
C ASN A 251 4.83 -16.11 42.06
N GLY A 252 4.84 -15.20 41.08
CA GLY A 252 6.05 -14.50 40.62
C GLY A 252 6.88 -15.28 39.59
N ASP A 253 6.37 -16.39 39.05
CA ASP A 253 7.04 -17.14 37.97
C ASP A 253 6.64 -16.59 36.60
N THR A 254 7.55 -15.81 36.00
CA THR A 254 7.37 -15.20 34.68
C THR A 254 7.90 -16.05 33.53
N ALA A 255 8.37 -17.29 33.77
CA ALA A 255 8.92 -18.14 32.73
C ALA A 255 7.89 -18.48 31.64
N CYS A 256 6.61 -18.61 32.02
CA CYS A 256 5.51 -18.85 31.07
C CYS A 256 5.22 -17.67 30.14
N ALA A 257 5.75 -16.48 30.45
CA ALA A 257 5.53 -15.24 29.72
C ALA A 257 6.72 -14.82 28.86
N GLN A 258 7.73 -15.67 28.66
CA GLN A 258 8.89 -15.35 27.84
C GLN A 258 9.44 -16.58 27.12
N GLY A 259 10.10 -16.37 25.98
CA GLY A 259 10.66 -17.46 25.21
C GLY A 259 11.33 -17.01 23.92
N SER A 260 11.55 -17.96 23.02
CA SER A 260 12.14 -17.74 21.71
C SER A 260 11.51 -18.62 20.65
N LEU A 261 11.39 -18.10 19.43
CA LEU A 261 10.93 -18.80 18.24
C LEU A 261 12.06 -18.82 17.20
N LEU A 262 12.22 -19.94 16.51
CA LEU A 262 13.07 -20.00 15.32
C LEU A 262 12.34 -19.32 14.16
N VAL A 263 13.02 -18.41 13.48
CA VAL A 263 12.50 -17.78 12.27
C VAL A 263 12.88 -18.70 11.10
N PRO A 264 11.92 -19.31 10.40
CA PRO A 264 12.23 -20.20 9.28
C PRO A 264 12.79 -19.40 8.10
N ASP A 265 13.23 -20.09 7.05
CA ASP A 265 13.36 -19.45 5.74
C ASP A 265 11.97 -19.08 5.21
N TYR A 266 11.82 -17.90 4.59
CA TYR A 266 10.52 -17.36 4.18
C TYR A 266 10.65 -16.34 3.04
N ASP A 267 9.54 -16.06 2.35
CA ASP A 267 9.50 -15.05 1.30
C ASP A 267 9.66 -13.63 1.88
N LEU A 268 10.69 -12.90 1.44
CA LEU A 268 11.01 -11.54 1.91
C LEU A 268 9.91 -10.49 1.66
N LEU A 269 8.83 -10.85 0.98
CA LEU A 269 7.59 -10.07 0.95
C LEU A 269 6.86 -10.03 2.31
N LEU A 270 7.10 -10.98 3.22
CA LEU A 270 6.53 -11.00 4.58
C LEU A 270 7.31 -10.07 5.51
N GLN A 271 7.09 -8.76 5.37
CA GLN A 271 7.89 -7.74 6.05
C GLN A 271 7.37 -7.40 7.46
N ASP A 272 6.18 -7.85 7.84
CA ASP A 272 5.53 -7.50 9.10
C ASP A 272 5.50 -8.69 10.07
N LEU A 273 5.51 -8.40 11.37
CA LEU A 273 5.05 -9.34 12.39
C LEU A 273 3.56 -9.09 12.66
N LYS A 274 2.77 -10.16 12.63
CA LYS A 274 1.33 -10.15 12.94
C LYS A 274 1.10 -10.94 14.23
N LEU A 275 0.48 -10.31 15.22
CA LEU A 275 0.06 -10.92 16.48
C LEU A 275 -1.46 -11.16 16.45
N THR A 276 -1.88 -12.41 16.64
CA THR A 276 -3.31 -12.78 16.67
C THR A 276 -3.73 -13.26 18.05
N THR A 277 -5.00 -13.08 18.39
CA THR A 277 -5.59 -13.43 19.69
C THR A 277 -6.70 -14.45 19.49
N PHE A 278 -6.56 -15.60 20.15
CA PHE A 278 -7.60 -16.62 20.26
C PHE A 278 -8.14 -16.63 21.69
N ILE A 279 -9.46 -16.77 21.84
CA ILE A 279 -10.10 -16.84 23.16
C ILE A 279 -11.03 -18.05 23.20
N GLN A 280 -10.83 -18.93 24.17
CA GLN A 280 -11.81 -19.93 24.56
C GLN A 280 -12.49 -19.44 25.85
N VAL A 281 -13.75 -19.03 25.73
CA VAL A 281 -14.52 -18.57 26.90
C VAL A 281 -14.79 -19.75 27.83
N PHE A 282 -15.42 -20.80 27.29
CA PHE A 282 -15.66 -22.05 28.01
C PHE A 282 -15.99 -23.18 27.03
N GLY A 283 -15.27 -24.30 27.10
CA GLY A 283 -15.50 -25.46 26.23
C GLY A 283 -15.53 -25.12 24.73
N ALA A 284 -16.69 -25.30 24.09
CA ALA A 284 -16.87 -25.07 22.65
C ALA A 284 -17.05 -23.59 22.26
N TYR A 285 -17.20 -22.68 23.23
CA TYR A 285 -17.46 -21.26 22.99
C TYR A 285 -16.14 -20.51 22.77
N GLN A 286 -15.80 -20.28 21.50
CA GLN A 286 -14.49 -19.77 21.07
C GLN A 286 -14.62 -18.54 20.16
N LEU A 287 -13.67 -17.62 20.27
CA LEU A 287 -13.45 -16.50 19.37
C LEU A 287 -12.12 -16.68 18.64
N HIS A 288 -12.19 -16.69 17.31
CA HIS A 288 -11.04 -16.77 16.41
C HIS A 288 -10.73 -15.41 15.77
N ASP A 289 -9.61 -15.38 15.05
CA ASP A 289 -9.10 -14.21 14.33
C ASP A 289 -10.19 -13.48 13.53
N ASN A 290 -10.22 -12.15 13.66
CA ASN A 290 -11.15 -11.23 12.97
C ASN A 290 -12.66 -11.43 13.25
N GLN A 291 -13.03 -12.17 14.30
CA GLN A 291 -14.44 -12.34 14.68
C GLN A 291 -14.95 -11.28 15.65
N SER A 292 -14.06 -10.62 16.40
CA SER A 292 -14.37 -9.62 17.42
C SER A 292 -13.28 -8.55 17.45
N GLN A 293 -13.57 -7.38 18.01
CA GLN A 293 -12.56 -6.37 18.35
C GLN A 293 -11.40 -6.96 19.18
N LEU A 294 -11.69 -7.94 20.06
CA LEU A 294 -10.68 -8.64 20.86
C LEU A 294 -9.75 -9.55 20.04
N THR A 295 -10.16 -9.94 18.83
CA THR A 295 -9.41 -10.87 17.98
C THR A 295 -8.94 -10.24 16.67
N LEU A 296 -8.98 -8.90 16.58
CA LEU A 296 -8.35 -8.16 15.50
C LEU A 296 -6.82 -8.28 15.59
N PRO A 297 -6.12 -8.56 14.48
CA PRO A 297 -4.67 -8.69 14.48
C PRO A 297 -3.97 -7.36 14.78
N LEU A 298 -2.87 -7.43 15.51
CA LEU A 298 -1.93 -6.33 15.69
C LEU A 298 -0.71 -6.55 14.79
N TYR A 299 -0.14 -5.45 14.27
CA TYR A 299 1.00 -5.52 13.35
C TYR A 299 2.17 -4.67 13.86
N GLU A 300 3.36 -5.26 13.88
CA GLU A 300 4.62 -4.52 13.89
C GLU A 300 5.12 -4.42 12.45
N ARG A 301 4.96 -3.23 11.86
CA ARG A 301 5.24 -2.98 10.44
C ARG A 301 6.72 -2.90 10.17
N ASN A 302 7.15 -3.41 9.01
CA ASN A 302 8.55 -3.40 8.59
C ASN A 302 9.48 -4.05 9.63
N ALA A 303 9.00 -5.11 10.29
CA ALA A 303 9.82 -5.93 11.18
C ALA A 303 11.01 -6.53 10.43
N ARG A 304 10.78 -7.10 9.24
CA ARG A 304 11.82 -7.64 8.33
C ARG A 304 12.81 -8.55 9.06
N VAL A 305 12.26 -9.51 9.81
CA VAL A 305 13.04 -10.39 10.69
C VAL A 305 14.03 -11.22 9.87
N LEU A 306 15.29 -11.32 10.30
CA LEU A 306 16.31 -12.10 9.59
C LEU A 306 15.88 -13.59 9.49
N PRO A 307 15.81 -14.20 8.29
CA PRO A 307 15.53 -15.63 8.15
C PRO A 307 16.61 -16.49 8.82
N ASN A 308 16.23 -17.67 9.31
CA ASN A 308 17.12 -18.60 10.03
C ASN A 308 17.77 -18.00 11.29
N SER A 309 17.14 -16.98 11.90
CA SER A 309 17.56 -16.38 13.17
C SER A 309 16.63 -16.78 14.32
N VAL A 310 16.92 -16.27 15.52
CA VAL A 310 16.09 -16.45 16.71
C VAL A 310 15.36 -15.14 17.04
N LEU A 311 14.04 -15.22 17.18
CA LEU A 311 13.20 -14.13 17.69
C LEU A 311 12.88 -14.41 19.16
N HIS A 312 13.23 -13.49 20.04
CA HIS A 312 12.89 -13.54 21.46
C HIS A 312 11.61 -12.77 21.72
N PHE A 313 10.78 -13.27 22.63
CA PHE A 313 9.55 -12.61 23.04
C PHE A 313 9.41 -12.61 24.57
N ARG A 314 8.74 -11.59 25.09
CA ARG A 314 8.25 -11.55 26.47
C ARG A 314 6.94 -10.80 26.56
N TYR A 315 6.02 -11.22 27.42
CA TYR A 315 4.87 -10.44 27.81
C TYR A 315 5.24 -9.56 29.01
N ALA A 316 5.29 -8.25 28.80
CA ALA A 316 5.59 -7.28 29.84
C ALA A 316 4.32 -6.97 30.64
N LEU A 317 4.39 -7.08 31.97
CA LEU A 317 3.37 -6.59 32.90
C LEU A 317 3.64 -5.13 33.29
N GLY A 318 2.67 -4.50 33.95
CA GLY A 318 2.77 -3.13 34.48
C GLY A 318 1.71 -2.21 33.88
N VAL A 319 1.97 -0.91 33.86
CA VAL A 319 1.00 0.13 33.43
C VAL A 319 0.58 -0.01 31.95
N TYR A 320 1.46 -0.55 31.11
CA TYR A 320 1.22 -0.78 29.68
C TYR A 320 1.55 -2.22 29.32
N PRO A 321 0.69 -3.19 29.69
CA PRO A 321 0.96 -4.58 29.41
C PRO A 321 0.96 -4.83 27.89
N GLN A 322 1.90 -5.64 27.40
CA GLN A 322 2.04 -5.99 25.97
C GLN A 322 3.08 -7.09 25.73
N CYS A 323 2.97 -7.77 24.58
CA CYS A 323 4.09 -8.56 24.04
C CYS A 323 5.19 -7.62 23.50
N VAL A 324 6.44 -7.94 23.83
CA VAL A 324 7.65 -7.28 23.34
C VAL A 324 8.48 -8.31 22.59
N PHE A 325 8.92 -7.95 21.39
CA PHE A 325 9.74 -8.80 20.52
C PHE A 325 11.14 -8.21 20.36
N THR A 326 12.15 -9.07 20.36
CA THR A 326 13.54 -8.73 20.09
C THR A 326 14.08 -9.69 19.04
N TYR A 327 14.60 -9.17 17.94
CA TYR A 327 15.03 -9.99 16.81
C TYR A 327 16.04 -9.24 15.93
N GLU A 328 16.83 -9.99 15.17
CA GLU A 328 17.71 -9.45 14.13
C GLU A 328 16.89 -9.03 12.90
N LYS A 329 17.23 -7.89 12.31
CA LYS A 329 16.56 -7.34 11.13
C LYS A 329 17.41 -7.51 9.88
N LEU A 330 16.76 -7.74 8.75
CA LEU A 330 17.40 -7.62 7.45
C LEU A 330 17.88 -6.17 7.24
N PRO A 331 19.09 -5.97 6.68
CA PRO A 331 19.62 -4.63 6.40
C PRO A 331 18.65 -3.81 5.57
N GLU A 332 18.43 -2.54 5.91
CA GLU A 332 17.65 -1.65 5.05
C GLU A 332 18.34 -1.45 3.70
N LEU A 333 17.55 -1.14 2.66
CA LEU A 333 18.14 -0.71 1.37
C LEU A 333 19.09 0.47 1.58
N THR A 334 18.78 1.36 2.52
CA THR A 334 19.61 2.51 2.91
C THR A 334 20.88 2.15 3.67
N ASP A 335 20.98 0.92 4.20
CA ASP A 335 22.20 0.42 4.83
C ASP A 335 23.15 -0.21 3.78
N CYS A 336 22.61 -0.60 2.63
CA CYS A 336 23.37 -1.12 1.51
C CYS A 336 23.91 0.05 0.66
N ALA A 337 25.16 -0.07 0.21
CA ALA A 337 25.70 0.85 -0.77
C ALA A 337 24.96 0.71 -2.11
N LEU A 338 24.81 1.84 -2.81
CA LEU A 338 24.25 1.87 -4.16
C LEU A 338 25.06 0.92 -5.08
N PRO A 339 24.41 -0.05 -5.76
CA PRO A 339 25.09 -1.00 -6.64
C PRO A 339 25.92 -0.32 -7.72
N ASP A 340 27.02 -0.94 -8.14
CA ASP A 340 27.83 -0.45 -9.26
C ASP A 340 27.03 -0.52 -10.57
N SER A 341 27.20 0.45 -11.47
CA SER A 341 26.51 0.43 -12.76
C SER A 341 26.90 -0.78 -13.62
N LEU A 342 28.09 -1.35 -13.43
CA LEU A 342 28.59 -2.54 -14.11
C LEU A 342 28.22 -3.83 -13.38
N GLU A 343 27.46 -3.76 -12.29
CA GLU A 343 26.88 -4.97 -11.68
C GLU A 343 25.73 -5.51 -12.52
N LYS A 344 25.78 -6.80 -12.86
CA LYS A 344 24.74 -7.47 -13.63
C LYS A 344 23.57 -7.91 -12.77
N ASN A 345 22.36 -7.75 -13.27
CA ASN A 345 21.16 -8.36 -12.71
C ASN A 345 21.06 -9.86 -13.06
N SER A 346 19.98 -10.55 -12.65
CA SER A 346 19.80 -11.99 -12.93
C SER A 346 19.72 -12.33 -14.42
N GLN A 347 19.41 -11.34 -15.26
CA GLN A 347 19.31 -11.43 -16.72
C GLN A 347 20.59 -11.00 -17.45
N GLY A 348 21.67 -10.66 -16.71
CA GLY A 348 22.96 -10.31 -17.30
C GLY A 348 23.10 -8.87 -17.79
N ILE A 349 22.16 -7.97 -17.43
CA ILE A 349 22.13 -6.57 -17.87
C ILE A 349 22.77 -5.68 -16.80
N TYR A 350 23.60 -4.74 -17.25
CA TYR A 350 24.18 -3.70 -16.41
C TYR A 350 23.12 -2.67 -15.96
N HIS A 351 23.42 -1.97 -14.87
CA HIS A 351 22.70 -0.79 -14.38
C HIS A 351 21.26 -0.99 -13.87
N VAL A 352 20.58 -2.10 -14.17
CA VAL A 352 19.20 -2.38 -13.69
C VAL A 352 19.10 -2.36 -12.17
N LYS A 353 20.04 -3.03 -11.48
CA LYS A 353 20.11 -3.06 -10.02
C LYS A 353 20.26 -1.67 -9.42
N ARG A 354 21.17 -0.86 -10.00
CA ARG A 354 21.46 0.49 -9.57
C ARG A 354 20.26 1.42 -9.78
N LEU A 355 19.61 1.36 -10.96
CA LEU A 355 18.40 2.12 -11.26
C LEU A 355 17.29 1.78 -10.26
N TRP A 356 16.98 0.49 -10.04
CA TRP A 356 15.96 0.10 -9.08
C TRP A 356 16.28 0.59 -7.66
N HIS A 357 17.51 0.37 -7.19
CA HIS A 357 17.94 0.81 -5.85
C HIS A 357 17.80 2.33 -5.70
N LYS A 358 18.25 3.11 -6.70
CA LYS A 358 18.10 4.57 -6.74
C LYS A 358 16.64 5.01 -6.63
N ILE A 359 15.72 4.33 -7.31
CA ILE A 359 14.28 4.64 -7.19
C ILE A 359 13.74 4.30 -5.78
N GLN A 360 14.16 3.19 -5.17
CA GLN A 360 13.75 2.88 -3.80
C GLN A 360 14.28 3.92 -2.79
N LEU A 361 15.52 4.38 -2.94
CA LEU A 361 16.04 5.48 -2.12
C LEU A 361 15.22 6.76 -2.30
N ARG A 362 14.83 7.10 -3.55
CA ARG A 362 13.98 8.27 -3.83
C ARG A 362 12.62 8.17 -3.13
N LYS A 363 12.00 6.99 -3.09
CA LYS A 363 10.74 6.75 -2.36
C LYS A 363 10.88 7.01 -0.85
N GLN A 364 12.07 6.80 -0.30
CA GLN A 364 12.37 6.97 1.12
C GLN A 364 13.03 8.32 1.47
N ALA A 365 13.34 9.16 0.47
CA ALA A 365 14.11 10.38 0.67
C ALA A 365 13.44 11.37 1.64
N ASN A 366 12.10 11.39 1.70
CA ASN A 366 11.37 12.24 2.63
C ASN A 366 11.47 11.78 4.09
N SER A 367 11.68 10.49 4.34
CA SER A 367 11.67 9.89 5.68
C SER A 367 13.05 9.42 6.16
N SER A 368 14.05 9.28 5.28
CA SER A 368 15.38 8.76 5.60
C SER A 368 16.49 9.75 5.24
N ALA A 369 17.31 10.13 6.23
CA ALA A 369 18.50 10.94 6.01
C ALA A 369 19.60 10.16 5.27
N ALA A 370 19.75 8.87 5.57
CA ALA A 370 20.67 7.98 4.88
C ALA A 370 20.33 7.87 3.39
N ALA A 371 19.05 7.73 3.04
CA ALA A 371 18.60 7.73 1.65
C ALA A 371 18.98 9.02 0.92
N ARG A 372 18.74 10.18 1.53
CA ARG A 372 19.13 11.49 0.97
C ARG A 372 20.63 11.58 0.75
N GLN A 373 21.43 11.18 1.75
CA GLN A 373 22.88 11.20 1.65
C GLN A 373 23.38 10.33 0.50
N GLN A 374 22.88 9.10 0.34
CA GLN A 374 23.26 8.25 -0.79
C GLN A 374 22.88 8.87 -2.14
N LEU A 375 21.69 9.48 -2.24
CA LEU A 375 21.24 10.14 -3.47
C LEU A 375 22.11 11.34 -3.87
N THR A 376 22.70 12.08 -2.91
CA THR A 376 23.62 13.19 -3.23
C THR A 376 24.92 12.73 -3.91
N ALA A 377 25.28 11.44 -3.77
CA ALA A 377 26.46 10.87 -4.43
C ALA A 377 26.16 10.40 -5.87
N VAL A 378 24.90 10.45 -6.32
CA VAL A 378 24.53 10.09 -7.69
C VAL A 378 24.74 11.31 -8.60
N PRO A 379 25.61 11.23 -9.63
CA PRO A 379 25.84 12.36 -10.53
C PRO A 379 24.63 12.57 -11.45
N ASP A 380 24.33 13.82 -11.78
CA ASP A 380 23.20 14.17 -12.67
C ASP A 380 23.31 13.51 -14.05
N SER A 381 24.54 13.30 -14.54
CA SER A 381 24.80 12.61 -15.80
C SER A 381 24.34 11.15 -15.82
N GLU A 382 24.14 10.51 -14.66
CA GLU A 382 23.64 9.14 -14.57
C GLU A 382 22.19 9.02 -15.08
N TRP A 383 21.43 10.11 -15.12
CA TRP A 383 20.11 10.12 -15.75
C TRP A 383 20.15 9.67 -17.22
N LEU A 384 21.20 10.05 -17.96
CA LEU A 384 21.37 9.58 -19.34
C LEU A 384 21.61 8.08 -19.39
N LEU A 385 22.30 7.51 -18.39
CA LEU A 385 22.51 6.07 -18.30
C LEU A 385 21.20 5.31 -18.01
N ASP A 386 20.35 5.86 -17.14
CA ASP A 386 18.99 5.35 -16.90
C ASP A 386 18.20 5.34 -18.21
N ARG A 387 18.25 6.44 -18.98
CA ARG A 387 17.56 6.55 -20.27
C ARG A 387 18.09 5.56 -21.30
N ILE A 388 19.42 5.44 -21.44
CA ILE A 388 20.06 4.49 -22.36
C ILE A 388 19.59 3.06 -22.08
N LEU A 389 19.55 2.66 -20.81
CA LEU A 389 19.06 1.35 -20.39
C LEU A 389 17.61 1.13 -20.86
N LEU A 390 16.70 2.06 -20.55
CA LEU A 390 15.27 1.91 -20.86
C LEU A 390 14.99 1.96 -22.37
N ASP A 391 15.70 2.83 -23.10
CA ASP A 391 15.56 2.99 -24.54
C ASP A 391 16.08 1.76 -25.30
N GLN A 392 17.22 1.18 -24.90
CA GLN A 392 17.78 -0.04 -25.50
C GLN A 392 16.90 -1.28 -25.26
N LEU A 393 16.22 -1.31 -24.11
CA LEU A 393 15.27 -2.36 -23.75
C LEU A 393 13.89 -2.19 -24.38
N GLY A 394 13.62 -1.07 -25.06
CA GLY A 394 12.35 -0.89 -25.78
C GLY A 394 11.14 -0.67 -24.87
N VAL A 395 11.35 -0.33 -23.60
CA VAL A 395 10.27 -0.29 -22.61
C VAL A 395 9.60 1.08 -22.48
N GLY A 396 10.25 2.15 -22.92
CA GLY A 396 9.76 3.52 -22.82
C GLY A 396 9.85 4.10 -21.41
N LEU A 397 10.09 5.41 -21.31
CA LEU A 397 10.39 6.05 -20.03
C LEU A 397 9.20 6.05 -19.06
N GLU A 398 8.02 6.52 -19.49
CA GLU A 398 6.85 6.62 -18.62
C GLU A 398 6.41 5.27 -18.01
N PRO A 399 6.15 4.21 -18.81
CA PRO A 399 5.76 2.91 -18.26
C PRO A 399 6.88 2.31 -17.39
N ALA A 400 8.15 2.49 -17.73
CA ALA A 400 9.25 2.04 -16.88
C ALA A 400 9.25 2.73 -15.51
N MET A 401 9.07 4.04 -15.49
CA MET A 401 9.01 4.79 -14.24
C MET A 401 7.80 4.37 -13.39
N GLN A 402 6.63 4.16 -13.99
CA GLN A 402 5.46 3.64 -13.27
C GLN A 402 5.76 2.31 -12.59
N GLN A 403 6.39 1.37 -13.32
CA GLN A 403 6.72 0.04 -12.81
C GLN A 403 7.81 0.09 -11.74
N LEU A 404 8.86 0.90 -11.92
CA LEU A 404 9.92 1.12 -10.93
C LEU A 404 9.37 1.67 -9.62
N TYR A 405 8.41 2.60 -9.67
CA TYR A 405 7.79 3.14 -8.46
C TYR A 405 6.82 2.16 -7.78
N SER A 406 6.10 1.34 -8.54
CA SER A 406 5.18 0.33 -7.98
C SER A 406 5.88 -0.91 -7.44
N ALA A 407 7.03 -1.28 -8.00
CA ALA A 407 7.78 -2.46 -7.60
C ALA A 407 8.23 -2.39 -6.14
N ARG A 408 8.14 -3.53 -5.46
CA ARG A 408 8.59 -3.73 -4.08
C ARG A 408 9.96 -4.40 -4.03
N THR A 409 10.25 -5.25 -5.01
CA THR A 409 11.49 -6.01 -5.11
C THR A 409 12.18 -5.79 -6.44
N LEU A 410 13.47 -6.12 -6.53
CA LEU A 410 14.19 -6.16 -7.80
C LEU A 410 13.62 -7.22 -8.74
N VAL A 411 13.16 -8.35 -8.19
CA VAL A 411 12.57 -9.47 -8.95
C VAL A 411 11.32 -9.01 -9.71
N ASP A 412 10.51 -8.13 -9.12
CA ASP A 412 9.33 -7.54 -9.79
C ASP A 412 9.74 -6.83 -11.09
N ILE A 413 10.85 -6.08 -11.06
CA ILE A 413 11.39 -5.36 -12.23
C ILE A 413 11.97 -6.32 -13.24
N GLU A 414 12.74 -7.32 -12.80
CA GLU A 414 13.30 -8.33 -13.70
C GLU A 414 12.18 -9.09 -14.44
N TYR A 415 11.13 -9.49 -13.72
CA TYR A 415 9.96 -10.14 -14.30
C TYR A 415 9.21 -9.22 -15.28
N TRP A 416 9.00 -7.95 -14.92
CA TRP A 416 8.37 -6.98 -15.81
C TRP A 416 9.18 -6.75 -17.09
N LEU A 417 10.50 -6.55 -16.98
CA LEU A 417 11.39 -6.37 -18.13
C LEU A 417 11.33 -7.57 -19.09
N ALA A 418 11.31 -8.80 -18.54
CA ALA A 418 11.15 -10.01 -19.34
C ALA A 418 9.77 -10.03 -20.03
N SER A 419 8.70 -9.70 -19.30
CA SER A 419 7.32 -9.71 -19.81
C SER A 419 7.10 -8.67 -20.92
N ALA A 420 7.70 -7.49 -20.80
CA ALA A 420 7.69 -6.44 -21.83
C ALA A 420 8.42 -6.85 -23.12
N ASN A 421 9.27 -7.88 -23.05
CA ASN A 421 10.06 -8.40 -24.16
C ASN A 421 9.67 -9.85 -24.50
N ALA A 422 8.36 -10.15 -24.59
CA ALA A 422 7.83 -11.48 -24.95
C ALA A 422 8.26 -12.63 -24.00
N GLY A 423 8.49 -12.30 -22.73
CA GLY A 423 8.82 -13.25 -21.66
C GLY A 423 10.32 -13.52 -21.48
N THR A 424 11.19 -13.09 -22.39
CA THR A 424 12.65 -13.19 -22.22
C THR A 424 13.39 -12.18 -23.08
N LEU A 425 14.51 -11.65 -22.58
CA LEU A 425 15.36 -10.77 -23.37
C LEU A 425 16.26 -11.56 -24.31
N ALA A 426 16.25 -11.19 -25.59
CA ALA A 426 17.12 -11.81 -26.58
C ALA A 426 18.60 -11.53 -26.24
N PRO A 427 19.52 -12.51 -26.35
CA PRO A 427 20.94 -12.31 -26.02
C PRO A 427 21.59 -11.12 -26.74
N GLN A 428 21.22 -10.90 -28.01
CA GLN A 428 21.70 -9.76 -28.80
C GLN A 428 21.24 -8.41 -28.24
N GLN A 429 20.03 -8.34 -27.67
CA GLN A 429 19.51 -7.12 -27.04
C GLN A 429 20.25 -6.83 -25.73
N VAL A 430 20.54 -7.87 -24.94
CA VAL A 430 21.36 -7.75 -23.71
C VAL A 430 22.77 -7.26 -24.05
N GLU A 431 23.41 -7.84 -25.07
CA GLU A 431 24.75 -7.43 -25.52
C GLU A 431 24.77 -5.99 -26.02
N ARG A 432 23.80 -5.60 -26.85
CA ARG A 432 23.66 -4.22 -27.35
C ARG A 432 23.44 -3.21 -26.22
N THR A 433 22.56 -3.55 -25.26
CA THR A 433 22.28 -2.70 -24.09
C THR A 433 23.53 -2.52 -23.24
N ASN A 434 24.21 -3.61 -22.92
CA ASN A 434 25.45 -3.57 -22.13
C ASN A 434 26.56 -2.79 -22.83
N SER A 435 26.68 -2.94 -24.16
CA SER A 435 27.67 -2.21 -24.96
C SER A 435 27.38 -0.70 -24.94
N ALA A 436 26.12 -0.29 -25.07
CA ALA A 436 25.74 1.12 -25.00
C ALA A 436 26.03 1.74 -23.62
N ILE A 437 25.73 1.00 -22.54
CA ILE A 437 26.04 1.39 -21.16
C ILE A 437 27.55 1.54 -20.96
N LEU A 438 28.34 0.54 -21.37
CA LEU A 438 29.80 0.58 -21.28
C LEU A 438 30.38 1.77 -22.06
N ASN A 439 29.93 1.96 -23.31
CA ASN A 439 30.39 3.07 -24.14
C ASN A 439 30.07 4.43 -23.51
N PHE A 440 28.93 4.58 -22.82
CA PHE A 440 28.61 5.80 -22.07
C PHE A 440 29.53 6.00 -20.87
N ILE A 441 29.71 4.97 -20.03
CA ILE A 441 30.56 5.05 -18.83
C ILE A 441 32.02 5.35 -19.20
N GLU A 442 32.52 4.76 -20.28
CA GLU A 442 33.89 4.98 -20.77
C GLU A 442 34.06 6.28 -21.56
N ASN A 443 32.98 7.08 -21.74
CA ASN A 443 32.96 8.28 -22.59
C ASN A 443 33.56 8.03 -23.98
N LYS A 444 33.33 6.84 -24.55
CA LYS A 444 33.79 6.50 -25.90
C LYS A 444 33.14 7.46 -26.89
N HIS A 445 33.97 7.98 -27.80
CA HIS A 445 33.55 8.82 -28.92
C HIS A 445 33.91 8.11 -30.22
N GLU A 446 32.90 7.70 -30.98
CA GLU A 446 33.09 7.08 -32.28
C GLU A 446 32.77 8.11 -33.36
N ALA A 447 33.80 8.73 -33.92
CA ALA A 447 33.63 9.70 -35.00
C ALA A 447 32.99 9.05 -36.22
N LEU A 448 32.13 9.79 -36.92
CA LEU A 448 31.50 9.34 -38.15
C LEU A 448 32.55 8.94 -39.19
N LYS A 449 32.47 7.71 -39.70
CA LYS A 449 33.38 7.26 -40.77
C LYS A 449 32.78 7.59 -42.14
N PRO A 450 33.47 8.39 -42.98
CA PRO A 450 32.95 8.86 -44.27
C PRO A 450 32.90 7.78 -45.37
N GLU A 451 33.35 6.56 -45.08
CA GLU A 451 33.55 5.47 -46.05
C GLU A 451 32.24 4.89 -46.61
N PHE A 452 31.09 5.19 -45.98
CA PHE A 452 29.76 4.81 -46.45
C PHE A 452 29.01 6.07 -46.92
N GLY A 453 28.57 6.11 -48.18
CA GLY A 453 27.89 7.28 -48.77
C GLY A 453 26.74 7.78 -47.89
N LEU A 454 26.87 8.99 -47.35
CA LEU A 454 25.99 9.56 -46.34
C LEU A 454 24.63 9.97 -46.93
N PRO A 455 23.53 9.86 -46.17
CA PRO A 455 22.18 10.01 -46.71
C PRO A 455 21.76 11.45 -47.04
N LEU A 456 22.31 12.46 -46.37
CA LEU A 456 22.02 13.87 -46.62
C LEU A 456 23.04 14.48 -47.58
N ASN A 457 22.56 15.25 -48.57
CA ASN A 457 23.40 15.99 -49.50
C ASN A 457 23.79 17.38 -48.96
N ASP A 458 24.68 18.07 -49.67
CA ASP A 458 25.20 19.39 -49.25
C ASP A 458 24.10 20.46 -49.13
N GLU A 459 23.08 20.41 -49.98
CA GLU A 459 21.95 21.35 -49.92
C GLU A 459 21.10 21.15 -48.66
N GLN A 460 20.84 19.89 -48.29
CA GLN A 460 20.14 19.53 -47.05
C GLN A 460 20.98 19.94 -45.83
N LEU A 461 22.29 19.70 -45.84
CA LEU A 461 23.16 20.12 -44.75
C LEU A 461 23.21 21.65 -44.61
N ALA A 462 23.28 22.38 -45.73
CA ALA A 462 23.20 23.85 -45.71
C ALA A 462 21.85 24.34 -45.17
N HIS A 463 20.74 23.69 -45.57
CA HIS A 463 19.41 24.01 -45.05
C HIS A 463 19.31 23.73 -43.54
N TRP A 464 19.84 22.61 -43.06
CA TRP A 464 19.91 22.30 -41.63
C TRP A 464 20.69 23.37 -40.85
N ASP A 465 21.88 23.75 -41.32
CA ASP A 465 22.68 24.78 -40.66
C ASP A 465 21.97 26.14 -40.62
N GLU A 466 21.30 26.52 -41.71
CA GLU A 466 20.60 27.81 -41.81
C GLU A 466 19.29 27.82 -41.01
N GLN A 467 18.44 26.80 -41.20
CA GLN A 467 17.05 26.79 -40.75
C GLN A 467 16.84 25.99 -39.44
N GLY A 468 17.76 25.07 -39.10
CA GLY A 468 17.70 24.26 -37.88
C GLY A 468 16.67 23.13 -37.93
N TYR A 469 16.08 22.84 -39.09
CA TYR A 469 15.19 21.70 -39.30
C TYR A 469 15.41 21.07 -40.67
N LEU A 470 14.95 19.83 -40.85
CA LEU A 470 15.01 19.07 -42.10
C LEU A 470 13.73 18.27 -42.31
N ILE A 471 13.37 18.09 -43.59
CA ILE A 471 12.36 17.13 -44.04
C ILE A 471 13.09 16.11 -44.90
N VAL A 472 13.07 14.84 -44.50
CA VAL A 472 13.65 13.74 -45.28
C VAL A 472 12.51 12.87 -45.80
N PRO A 473 12.27 12.87 -47.12
CA PRO A 473 11.09 12.24 -47.69
C PRO A 473 11.18 10.71 -47.67
N GLY A 474 10.04 10.06 -47.42
CA GLY A 474 9.85 8.62 -47.65
C GLY A 474 10.78 7.71 -46.84
N VAL A 475 11.07 8.03 -45.58
CA VAL A 475 11.84 7.14 -44.70
C VAL A 475 11.06 5.88 -44.32
N LEU A 476 9.73 5.92 -44.45
CA LEU A 476 8.84 4.78 -44.39
C LEU A 476 8.05 4.63 -45.69
N ALA A 477 7.84 3.39 -46.11
CA ALA A 477 6.91 3.07 -47.18
C ALA A 477 5.45 3.36 -46.76
N ALA A 478 4.57 3.51 -47.74
CA ALA A 478 3.15 3.74 -47.49
C ALA A 478 2.50 2.63 -46.66
N SER A 479 2.89 1.37 -46.87
CA SER A 479 2.41 0.22 -46.10
C SER A 479 2.90 0.22 -44.65
N GLU A 480 4.12 0.70 -44.39
CA GLU A 480 4.69 0.79 -43.05
C GLU A 480 4.01 1.91 -42.25
N SER A 481 3.79 3.06 -42.89
CA SER A 481 3.00 4.16 -42.32
C SER A 481 1.57 3.73 -42.01
N ALA A 482 0.92 2.98 -42.93
CA ALA A 482 -0.41 2.43 -42.70
C ALA A 482 -0.46 1.44 -41.52
N ALA A 483 0.53 0.56 -41.39
CA ALA A 483 0.63 -0.38 -40.26
C ALA A 483 0.81 0.35 -38.92
N ALA A 484 1.61 1.43 -38.90
CA ALA A 484 1.78 2.26 -37.71
C ALA A 484 0.49 3.00 -37.33
N ARG A 485 -0.27 3.52 -38.30
CA ARG A 485 -1.60 4.10 -38.05
C ARG A 485 -2.60 3.09 -37.51
N ALA A 486 -2.65 1.90 -38.10
CA ALA A 486 -3.52 0.81 -37.64
C ALA A 486 -3.26 0.47 -36.16
N ALA A 487 -1.99 0.39 -35.75
CA ALA A 487 -1.63 0.16 -34.35
C ALA A 487 -2.17 1.25 -33.40
N ILE A 488 -2.19 2.51 -33.82
CA ILE A 488 -2.75 3.62 -33.04
C ILE A 488 -4.28 3.50 -32.96
N TRP A 489 -4.93 3.19 -34.08
CA TRP A 489 -6.38 2.97 -34.13
C TRP A 489 -6.82 1.86 -33.18
N ASP A 490 -6.20 0.69 -33.31
CA ASP A 490 -6.50 -0.49 -32.50
C ASP A 490 -6.27 -0.23 -31.01
N PHE A 491 -5.16 0.42 -30.67
CA PHE A 491 -4.82 0.72 -29.27
C PHE A 491 -5.78 1.72 -28.61
N LEU A 492 -6.29 2.69 -29.38
CA LEU A 492 -7.27 3.65 -28.89
C LEU A 492 -8.72 3.14 -28.97
N GLY A 493 -8.97 2.03 -29.66
CA GLY A 493 -10.33 1.56 -29.97
C GLY A 493 -11.09 2.50 -30.90
N MET A 494 -10.36 3.26 -31.73
CA MET A 494 -10.91 4.24 -32.66
C MET A 494 -10.88 3.70 -34.10
N HIS A 495 -11.70 4.27 -34.99
CA HIS A 495 -11.82 3.78 -36.36
C HIS A 495 -11.57 4.89 -37.39
N GLU A 496 -10.74 4.58 -38.38
CA GLU A 496 -10.33 5.53 -39.43
C GLU A 496 -11.50 6.13 -40.21
N HIS A 497 -12.55 5.35 -40.45
CA HIS A 497 -13.72 5.78 -41.23
C HIS A 497 -14.91 6.23 -40.37
N ASP A 498 -14.69 6.44 -39.06
CA ASP A 498 -15.70 6.95 -38.13
C ASP A 498 -15.17 8.17 -37.36
N PRO A 499 -15.38 9.40 -37.88
CA PRO A 499 -14.93 10.63 -37.23
C PRO A 499 -15.45 10.82 -35.80
N ALA A 500 -16.61 10.26 -35.45
CA ALA A 500 -17.14 10.37 -34.09
C ALA A 500 -16.29 9.58 -33.09
N SER A 501 -15.67 8.47 -33.52
CA SER A 501 -14.79 7.66 -32.69
C SER A 501 -13.51 8.39 -32.25
N TRP A 502 -13.02 9.34 -33.05
CA TRP A 502 -11.74 10.03 -32.82
C TRP A 502 -11.70 10.89 -31.54
N TYR A 503 -12.87 11.26 -31.01
CA TYR A 503 -13.01 12.13 -29.84
C TYR A 503 -13.39 11.34 -28.58
N GLN A 504 -13.37 10.01 -28.63
CA GLN A 504 -13.61 9.18 -27.46
C GLN A 504 -12.50 9.36 -26.43
N SER A 505 -12.88 9.50 -25.16
CA SER A 505 -11.93 9.61 -24.06
C SER A 505 -11.21 8.28 -23.85
N SER A 506 -9.89 8.32 -23.78
CA SER A 506 -9.04 7.16 -23.51
C SER A 506 -8.05 7.50 -22.40
N ALA A 507 -7.93 6.65 -21.38
CA ALA A 507 -6.95 6.82 -20.30
C ALA A 507 -5.50 6.72 -20.80
N GLN A 508 -5.34 6.13 -21.98
CA GLN A 508 -4.10 5.87 -22.69
C GLN A 508 -3.72 7.07 -23.58
N MET A 509 -4.54 8.11 -23.65
CA MET A 509 -4.25 9.34 -24.38
C MET A 509 -4.21 10.53 -23.42
N LYS A 510 -3.05 11.17 -23.31
CA LYS A 510 -2.87 12.40 -22.53
C LYS A 510 -2.74 13.55 -23.51
N LYS A 511 -3.76 14.39 -23.62
CA LYS A 511 -3.86 15.43 -24.65
C LYS A 511 -3.82 14.78 -26.04
N ILE A 512 -2.77 15.03 -26.83
CA ILE A 512 -2.53 14.40 -28.14
C ILE A 512 -1.50 13.26 -28.08
N MET A 513 -0.95 12.96 -26.90
CA MET A 513 0.10 11.95 -26.74
C MET A 513 -0.51 10.61 -26.34
N VAL A 514 -0.39 9.63 -27.22
CA VAL A 514 -0.89 8.27 -27.03
C VAL A 514 0.20 7.44 -26.34
N GLN A 515 -0.08 6.88 -25.17
CA GLN A 515 0.86 6.12 -24.31
C GLN A 515 1.16 4.72 -24.86
N LEU A 516 1.40 4.63 -26.16
CA LEU A 516 1.82 3.44 -26.89
C LEU A 516 3.29 3.60 -27.28
N PHE A 517 4.16 2.86 -26.60
CA PHE A 517 5.61 2.99 -26.72
C PHE A 517 6.24 1.87 -27.57
N ALA A 518 5.67 0.67 -27.56
CA ALA A 518 6.21 -0.49 -28.25
C ALA A 518 5.14 -1.18 -29.07
N HIS A 519 5.41 -1.37 -30.36
CA HIS A 519 4.60 -2.16 -31.29
C HIS A 519 5.48 -2.54 -32.50
N PRO A 520 5.34 -3.74 -33.09
CA PRO A 520 6.15 -4.16 -34.24
C PRO A 520 6.17 -3.14 -35.40
N ALA A 521 5.07 -2.41 -35.61
CA ALA A 521 4.97 -1.38 -36.65
C ALA A 521 5.92 -0.19 -36.41
N PHE A 522 6.21 0.18 -35.16
CA PHE A 522 7.10 1.30 -34.82
C PHE A 522 8.58 0.88 -34.85
N GLU A 523 8.86 -0.41 -34.68
CA GLU A 523 10.21 -0.96 -34.70
C GLU A 523 10.86 -0.85 -36.09
N VAL A 524 10.06 -0.78 -37.16
CA VAL A 524 10.54 -0.57 -38.53
C VAL A 524 11.38 0.71 -38.62
N ALA A 525 10.86 1.83 -38.11
CA ALA A 525 11.59 3.10 -38.08
C ALA A 525 12.81 3.05 -37.14
N ARG A 526 12.66 2.49 -35.94
CA ARG A 526 13.74 2.44 -34.92
C ARG A 526 14.93 1.58 -35.33
N ARG A 527 14.69 0.59 -36.20
CA ARG A 527 15.72 -0.33 -36.72
C ARG A 527 16.21 0.05 -38.11
N SER A 528 15.73 1.14 -38.69
CA SER A 528 16.15 1.61 -40.00
C SER A 528 17.58 2.15 -39.96
N ASP A 529 18.49 1.48 -40.67
CA ASP A 529 19.86 1.95 -40.86
C ASP A 529 19.90 3.29 -41.59
N TYR A 530 18.95 3.55 -42.49
CA TYR A 530 18.86 4.84 -43.20
C TYR A 530 18.57 5.99 -42.23
N ILE A 531 17.57 5.84 -41.36
CA ILE A 531 17.23 6.83 -40.33
C ILE A 531 18.41 7.01 -39.37
N ARG A 532 19.02 5.92 -38.91
CA ARG A 532 20.21 5.97 -38.04
C ARG A 532 21.33 6.81 -38.66
N ARG A 533 21.64 6.58 -39.94
CA ARG A 533 22.73 7.28 -40.64
C ARG A 533 22.43 8.77 -40.85
N ILE A 534 21.15 9.17 -40.95
CA ILE A 534 20.76 10.59 -40.97
C ILE A 534 21.16 11.26 -39.66
N PHE A 535 20.78 10.69 -38.52
CA PHE A 535 21.16 11.24 -37.22
C PHE A 535 22.67 11.21 -36.99
N GLN A 536 23.36 10.13 -37.35
CA GLN A 536 24.81 10.03 -37.24
C GLN A 536 25.52 11.10 -38.08
N GLN A 537 24.99 11.43 -39.26
CA GLN A 537 25.49 12.54 -40.08
C GLN A 537 25.24 13.90 -39.43
N LEU A 538 24.08 14.13 -38.82
CA LEU A 538 23.81 15.40 -38.13
C LEU A 538 24.66 15.56 -36.85
N TRP A 539 24.86 14.48 -36.10
CA TRP A 539 25.66 14.45 -34.87
C TRP A 539 27.17 14.28 -35.11
N GLN A 540 27.59 13.94 -36.33
CA GLN A 540 28.97 13.64 -36.72
C GLN A 540 29.62 12.51 -35.87
N ARG A 541 28.83 11.53 -35.44
CA ARG A 541 29.27 10.38 -34.62
C ARG A 541 28.40 9.14 -34.80
N GLU A 542 28.92 7.97 -34.46
CA GLU A 542 28.26 6.67 -34.69
C GLU A 542 27.55 6.10 -33.44
N ASP A 543 28.01 6.46 -32.24
CA ASP A 543 27.64 5.88 -30.95
C ASP A 543 26.32 6.44 -30.35
N LEU A 544 25.32 6.67 -31.21
CA LEU A 544 24.02 7.21 -30.82
C LEU A 544 23.04 6.14 -30.34
N VAL A 545 22.20 6.51 -29.36
CA VAL A 545 21.10 5.68 -28.84
C VAL A 545 19.77 6.13 -29.43
N MET A 546 18.99 5.19 -29.95
CA MET A 546 17.63 5.42 -30.46
C MET A 546 16.65 5.44 -29.30
N THR A 547 15.78 6.45 -29.22
CA THR A 547 14.75 6.55 -28.18
C THR A 547 13.60 5.55 -28.38
N THR A 548 13.04 5.08 -27.28
CA THR A 548 11.70 4.45 -27.26
C THR A 548 10.68 5.47 -26.77
N ASP A 549 10.13 6.24 -27.70
CA ASP A 549 9.10 7.25 -27.40
C ASP A 549 7.70 6.80 -27.84
N ARG A 550 6.72 7.60 -27.43
CA ARG A 550 5.29 7.42 -27.69
C ARG A 550 4.89 7.93 -29.08
N VAL A 551 3.60 7.84 -29.38
CA VAL A 551 3.02 8.30 -30.65
C VAL A 551 2.02 9.42 -30.42
N GLY A 552 1.70 10.17 -31.47
CA GLY A 552 0.78 11.31 -31.41
C GLY A 552 -0.48 11.07 -32.22
N PHE A 553 -1.62 11.49 -31.68
CA PHE A 553 -2.91 11.53 -32.33
C PHE A 553 -3.56 12.90 -32.09
N ASN A 554 -3.73 13.69 -33.16
CA ASN A 554 -4.29 15.04 -33.08
C ASN A 554 -5.49 15.14 -34.04
N PRO A 555 -6.74 14.96 -33.56
CA PRO A 555 -7.92 15.05 -34.40
C PRO A 555 -8.21 16.50 -34.84
N PRO A 556 -9.08 16.71 -35.83
CA PRO A 556 -9.57 18.05 -36.18
C PRO A 556 -10.22 18.79 -35.00
N GLU A 557 -10.12 20.11 -34.99
CA GLU A 557 -10.82 20.95 -34.03
C GLU A 557 -12.33 20.98 -34.32
N THR A 558 -13.11 20.97 -33.25
CA THR A 558 -14.57 21.10 -33.28
C THR A 558 -15.03 22.08 -32.20
N ASP A 559 -16.31 22.43 -32.18
CA ASP A 559 -16.87 23.25 -31.10
C ASP A 559 -16.72 22.61 -29.70
N ARG A 560 -16.50 21.28 -29.64
CA ARG A 560 -16.38 20.50 -28.41
C ARG A 560 -14.94 20.07 -28.09
N TRP A 561 -14.03 20.20 -29.03
CA TRP A 561 -12.63 19.78 -28.88
C TRP A 561 -11.70 20.80 -29.54
N GLN A 562 -10.77 21.33 -28.77
CA GLN A 562 -9.74 22.27 -29.20
C GLN A 562 -8.38 21.72 -28.79
N PHE A 563 -7.33 22.06 -29.52
CA PHE A 563 -5.99 21.56 -29.22
C PHE A 563 -5.55 21.99 -27.79
N PRO A 564 -5.32 21.04 -26.86
CA PRO A 564 -5.09 21.33 -25.44
C PRO A 564 -3.62 21.69 -25.10
N GLY A 565 -2.79 21.90 -26.11
CA GLY A 565 -1.37 22.24 -25.97
C GLY A 565 -0.44 21.05 -25.65
N PRO A 566 0.86 21.32 -25.39
CA PRO A 566 1.46 22.65 -25.35
C PRO A 566 1.45 23.33 -26.72
N GLY A 567 1.36 24.67 -26.72
CA GLY A 567 1.55 25.49 -27.91
C GLY A 567 3.03 25.51 -28.33
N MET A 568 3.51 26.65 -28.81
CA MET A 568 4.95 26.84 -29.04
C MET A 568 5.71 26.82 -27.70
N HIS A 569 6.82 26.09 -27.62
CA HIS A 569 7.63 25.87 -26.41
C HIS A 569 9.04 25.38 -26.76
N TRP A 570 9.89 25.23 -25.75
CA TRP A 570 11.13 24.44 -25.81
C TRP A 570 11.06 23.24 -24.87
N ASP A 571 11.56 22.09 -25.31
CA ASP A 571 11.66 20.86 -24.51
C ASP A 571 12.96 20.75 -23.69
N VAL A 572 13.81 21.76 -23.78
CA VAL A 572 15.11 21.83 -23.11
C VAL A 572 15.13 22.93 -22.06
N GLU A 573 16.04 22.78 -21.10
CA GLU A 573 16.34 23.86 -20.17
C GLU A 573 16.96 25.04 -20.93
N LEU A 574 16.44 26.24 -20.67
CA LEU A 574 16.79 27.47 -21.38
C LEU A 574 17.98 28.17 -20.72
N THR A 575 19.10 27.45 -20.64
CA THR A 575 20.37 27.94 -20.08
C THR A 575 21.44 27.95 -21.16
N ALA A 576 22.08 29.09 -21.37
CA ALA A 576 23.14 29.24 -22.38
C ALA A 576 24.50 28.70 -21.87
N PRO A 577 25.32 28.04 -22.72
CA PRO A 577 25.00 27.65 -24.09
C PRO A 577 24.03 26.46 -24.13
N VAL A 578 23.01 26.55 -25.00
CA VAL A 578 22.11 25.41 -25.23
C VAL A 578 22.88 24.33 -25.99
N PRO A 579 23.02 23.10 -25.45
CA PRO A 579 23.82 22.08 -26.11
C PRO A 579 23.22 21.67 -27.47
N PHE A 580 24.05 21.08 -28.33
CA PHE A 580 23.52 20.44 -29.53
C PHE A 580 22.65 19.25 -29.15
N GLY A 581 21.54 19.11 -29.86
CA GLY A 581 20.67 17.96 -29.78
C GLY A 581 19.59 18.05 -30.83
N THR A 582 19.03 16.91 -31.16
CA THR A 582 17.95 16.78 -32.14
C THR A 582 16.67 16.37 -31.47
N GLN A 583 15.56 16.56 -32.16
CA GLN A 583 14.28 15.91 -31.90
C GLN A 583 13.66 15.58 -33.26
N ALA A 584 12.79 14.57 -33.31
CA ALA A 584 12.18 14.19 -34.57
C ALA A 584 10.81 13.53 -34.43
N LEU A 585 10.08 13.55 -35.55
CA LEU A 585 8.85 12.79 -35.75
C LEU A 585 8.76 12.31 -37.19
N ILE A 586 8.03 11.21 -37.39
CA ILE A 586 7.60 10.76 -38.70
C ILE A 586 6.10 11.01 -38.80
N TYR A 587 5.66 11.70 -39.87
CA TYR A 587 4.23 11.77 -40.16
C TYR A 587 3.74 10.41 -40.65
N LEU A 588 2.66 9.91 -40.07
CA LEU A 588 2.04 8.64 -40.48
C LEU A 588 0.85 8.87 -41.42
N THR A 589 0.38 10.12 -41.50
CA THR A 589 -0.63 10.64 -42.43
C THR A 589 0.00 11.72 -43.31
N ASP A 590 -0.62 12.04 -44.46
CA ASP A 590 -0.30 13.31 -45.12
C ASP A 590 -0.74 14.45 -44.21
N VAL A 591 0.08 15.50 -44.11
CA VAL A 591 -0.16 16.63 -43.20
C VAL A 591 0.02 17.94 -43.94
N ALA A 592 -1.08 18.67 -44.13
CA ALA A 592 -1.06 20.06 -44.59
C ALA A 592 -0.68 21.03 -43.44
N GLU A 593 -0.29 22.27 -43.78
CA GLU A 593 0.11 23.30 -42.81
C GLU A 593 -0.95 23.58 -41.73
N HIS A 594 -2.22 23.41 -42.06
CA HIS A 594 -3.35 23.63 -41.16
C HIS A 594 -3.88 22.32 -40.54
N GLN A 595 -3.20 21.18 -40.73
CA GLN A 595 -3.63 19.86 -40.24
C GLN A 595 -2.86 19.47 -38.97
N GLY A 596 -2.72 20.40 -38.05
CA GLY A 596 -1.95 20.16 -36.83
C GLY A 596 -0.45 20.04 -37.07
N ALA A 597 0.10 20.56 -38.15
CA ALA A 597 1.51 20.38 -38.53
C ALA A 597 2.48 20.79 -37.42
N PHE A 598 3.64 20.12 -37.36
CA PHE A 598 4.80 20.59 -36.63
C PHE A 598 5.10 22.04 -37.03
N CYS A 599 5.27 22.90 -36.05
CA CYS A 599 5.63 24.30 -36.23
C CYS A 599 6.96 24.57 -35.55
N CYS A 600 7.82 25.37 -36.15
CA CYS A 600 9.04 25.87 -35.51
C CYS A 600 9.32 27.33 -35.89
N VAL A 601 10.32 27.94 -35.27
CA VAL A 601 10.86 29.25 -35.71
C VAL A 601 12.22 29.01 -36.40
N PRO A 602 12.27 28.96 -37.74
CA PRO A 602 13.50 28.61 -38.44
C PRO A 602 14.68 29.56 -38.14
N GLY A 603 15.87 28.99 -38.00
CA GLY A 603 17.12 29.71 -37.74
C GLY A 603 17.29 30.26 -36.32
N PHE A 604 16.34 30.00 -35.41
CA PHE A 604 16.43 30.51 -34.04
C PHE A 604 17.53 29.83 -33.22
N HIS A 605 17.91 28.60 -33.55
CA HIS A 605 19.00 27.86 -32.89
C HIS A 605 20.34 28.60 -32.95
N LYS A 606 20.58 29.43 -33.98
CA LYS A 606 21.78 30.27 -34.11
C LYS A 606 21.73 31.54 -33.26
N LYS A 607 20.55 31.88 -32.73
CA LYS A 607 20.26 33.13 -32.01
C LYS A 607 19.98 32.90 -30.53
N ILE A 608 19.63 31.67 -30.13
CA ILE A 608 19.14 31.35 -28.78
C ILE A 608 20.07 31.83 -27.67
N ASP A 609 21.38 31.58 -27.74
CA ASP A 609 22.29 31.93 -26.64
C ASP A 609 22.40 33.44 -26.45
N ARG A 610 22.46 34.20 -27.56
CA ARG A 610 22.43 35.66 -27.52
C ARG A 610 21.08 36.17 -27.02
N TRP A 611 19.99 35.52 -27.43
CA TRP A 611 18.65 35.87 -27.00
C TRP A 611 18.46 35.64 -25.50
N LEU A 612 18.91 34.49 -24.97
CA LEU A 612 18.89 34.14 -23.55
C LEU A 612 19.71 35.14 -22.72
N ALA A 613 20.92 35.48 -23.17
CA ALA A 613 21.78 36.46 -22.49
C ALA A 613 21.18 37.89 -22.46
N ALA A 614 20.22 38.19 -23.33
CA ALA A 614 19.55 39.48 -23.39
C ALA A 614 18.25 39.53 -22.56
N GLN A 615 17.79 38.40 -22.01
CA GLN A 615 16.56 38.37 -21.23
C GLN A 615 16.78 38.91 -19.80
N PRO A 616 15.82 39.67 -19.25
CA PRO A 616 15.83 40.05 -17.84
C PRO A 616 15.80 38.81 -16.92
N GLU A 617 16.43 38.91 -15.75
CA GLU A 617 16.30 37.87 -14.73
C GLU A 617 14.85 37.74 -14.22
N GLY A 618 14.43 36.51 -13.90
CA GLY A 618 13.15 36.24 -13.24
C GLY A 618 11.92 36.21 -14.16
N ILE A 619 12.09 36.24 -15.48
CA ILE A 619 10.99 36.03 -16.43
C ILE A 619 10.78 34.54 -16.74
N ASP A 620 9.54 34.15 -17.04
CA ASP A 620 9.25 32.83 -17.59
C ASP A 620 9.56 32.81 -19.09
N LEU A 621 10.72 32.23 -19.43
CA LEU A 621 11.21 32.16 -20.81
C LEU A 621 10.33 31.33 -21.74
N GLN A 622 9.52 30.40 -21.21
CA GLN A 622 8.61 29.57 -22.02
C GLN A 622 7.38 30.36 -22.50
N GLN A 623 7.02 31.46 -21.85
CA GLN A 623 5.85 32.27 -22.18
C GLN A 623 6.22 33.44 -23.08
N GLN A 624 6.04 33.26 -24.38
CA GLN A 624 6.29 34.29 -25.40
C GLN A 624 4.99 34.66 -26.13
N ASP A 625 4.94 35.89 -26.65
CA ASP A 625 3.94 36.26 -27.67
C ASP A 625 4.38 35.72 -29.03
N TRP A 626 4.05 34.45 -29.28
CA TRP A 626 4.42 33.72 -30.49
C TRP A 626 3.87 34.33 -31.79
N THR A 627 2.89 35.24 -31.73
CA THR A 627 2.36 35.92 -32.91
C THR A 627 3.37 36.91 -33.52
N GLN A 628 4.36 37.33 -32.74
CA GLN A 628 5.44 38.21 -33.19
C GLN A 628 6.63 37.44 -33.79
N TRP A 629 6.60 36.12 -33.73
CA TRP A 629 7.67 35.26 -34.20
C TRP A 629 7.34 34.70 -35.58
N PRO A 630 8.33 34.48 -36.45
CA PRO A 630 8.12 33.87 -37.76
C PRO A 630 7.92 32.35 -37.63
N VAL A 631 6.83 31.95 -36.96
CA VAL A 631 6.45 30.56 -36.77
C VAL A 631 6.02 29.98 -38.11
N LYS A 632 6.63 28.85 -38.49
CA LYS A 632 6.40 28.17 -39.76
C LYS A 632 5.81 26.77 -39.54
N PRO A 633 4.57 26.51 -39.98
CA PRO A 633 4.03 25.16 -40.08
C PRO A 633 4.73 24.35 -41.17
N ILE A 634 5.06 23.10 -40.90
CA ILE A 634 5.81 22.22 -41.81
C ILE A 634 4.89 21.09 -42.31
N ALA A 635 4.39 21.28 -43.54
CA ALA A 635 3.64 20.25 -44.26
C ALA A 635 4.59 19.19 -44.86
N ALA A 636 4.20 17.92 -44.79
CA ALA A 636 4.91 16.80 -45.40
C ALA A 636 3.99 15.58 -45.56
N LYS A 637 4.46 14.54 -46.25
CA LYS A 637 3.67 13.36 -46.58
C LYS A 637 3.80 12.27 -45.51
N ALA A 638 2.88 11.31 -45.54
CA ALA A 638 3.01 10.07 -44.77
C ALA A 638 4.33 9.37 -45.12
N GLY A 639 5.10 9.02 -44.09
CA GLY A 639 6.41 8.39 -44.17
C GLY A 639 7.57 9.38 -44.24
N ASP A 640 7.34 10.69 -44.25
CA ASP A 640 8.39 11.69 -44.20
C ASP A 640 8.87 11.93 -42.76
N LEU A 641 10.19 12.04 -42.59
CA LEU A 641 10.85 12.34 -41.31
C LEU A 641 11.09 13.84 -41.18
N ILE A 642 10.61 14.43 -40.10
CA ILE A 642 10.94 15.80 -39.70
C ILE A 642 11.92 15.73 -38.53
N ILE A 643 13.09 16.33 -38.70
CA ILE A 643 14.10 16.48 -37.64
C ILE A 643 14.30 17.97 -37.39
N TRP A 644 14.45 18.37 -36.14
CA TRP A 644 14.81 19.75 -35.78
C TRP A 644 15.86 19.80 -34.68
N HIS A 645 16.58 20.91 -34.65
CA HIS A 645 17.54 21.23 -33.61
C HIS A 645 16.79 21.60 -32.33
N GLN A 646 17.16 21.02 -31.18
CA GLN A 646 16.41 21.16 -29.92
C GLN A 646 16.26 22.60 -29.41
N ALA A 647 17.17 23.48 -29.83
CA ALA A 647 17.10 24.91 -29.56
C ALA A 647 16.01 25.67 -30.34
N LEU A 648 15.33 25.04 -31.32
CA LEU A 648 14.21 25.67 -31.98
C LEU A 648 12.96 25.63 -31.08
N PRO A 649 12.31 26.78 -30.81
CA PRO A 649 10.98 26.75 -30.26
C PRO A 649 10.07 26.09 -31.28
N HIS A 650 9.22 25.19 -30.80
CA HIS A 650 8.38 24.37 -31.64
C HIS A 650 7.04 24.05 -30.98
N GLY A 651 6.09 23.57 -31.78
CA GLY A 651 4.75 23.26 -31.33
C GLY A 651 3.95 22.60 -32.44
N SER A 652 2.63 22.54 -32.27
CA SER A 652 1.72 22.08 -33.31
C SER A 652 0.79 23.21 -33.73
N SER A 653 0.47 23.30 -35.02
CA SER A 653 -0.63 24.16 -35.47
C SER A 653 -1.95 23.61 -34.92
N PRO A 654 -3.04 24.40 -34.95
CA PRO A 654 -4.39 23.85 -34.88
C PRO A 654 -4.61 22.84 -36.03
N ASN A 655 -5.41 21.80 -35.78
CA ASN A 655 -5.87 20.91 -36.85
C ASN A 655 -7.24 21.37 -37.35
N ARG A 656 -7.26 22.07 -38.49
CA ARG A 656 -8.47 22.60 -39.16
C ARG A 656 -8.81 21.81 -40.43
N ALA A 657 -8.16 20.68 -40.65
CA ALA A 657 -8.45 19.79 -41.78
C ALA A 657 -9.59 18.82 -41.42
N ASP A 658 -9.84 17.83 -42.28
CA ASP A 658 -10.88 16.81 -42.11
C ASP A 658 -10.37 15.49 -41.55
N PHE A 659 -9.05 15.34 -41.33
CA PHE A 659 -8.44 14.09 -40.91
C PHE A 659 -7.41 14.26 -39.77
N PRO A 660 -7.28 13.29 -38.84
CA PRO A 660 -6.33 13.39 -37.74
C PRO A 660 -4.89 13.38 -38.22
N ARG A 661 -4.03 14.14 -37.53
CA ARG A 661 -2.58 14.00 -37.67
C ARG A 661 -2.08 12.90 -36.76
N MET A 662 -1.48 11.88 -37.35
CA MET A 662 -0.81 10.80 -36.63
C MET A 662 0.71 10.89 -36.82
N VAL A 663 1.46 10.74 -35.73
CA VAL A 663 2.93 10.80 -35.76
C VAL A 663 3.56 9.70 -34.93
N GLN A 664 4.72 9.21 -35.36
CA GLN A 664 5.63 8.47 -34.50
C GLN A 664 6.76 9.41 -34.05
N TYR A 665 6.91 9.61 -32.74
CA TYR A 665 8.08 10.32 -32.22
C TYR A 665 9.25 9.35 -32.10
N LEU A 666 10.43 9.81 -32.51
CA LEU A 666 11.69 9.12 -32.33
C LEU A 666 12.83 10.12 -32.37
N ASN A 667 13.96 9.77 -31.80
CA ASN A 667 15.16 10.58 -31.85
C ASN A 667 16.39 9.71 -31.63
N MET A 668 17.55 10.25 -31.95
CA MET A 668 18.82 9.70 -31.51
C MET A 668 19.60 10.74 -30.71
N TYR A 669 20.23 10.29 -29.63
CA TYR A 669 20.97 11.16 -28.72
C TYR A 669 22.24 10.50 -28.21
N ARG A 670 23.08 11.30 -27.56
CA ARG A 670 24.27 10.85 -26.87
C ARG A 670 24.61 11.73 -25.68
#